data_AF-A0A8B7J5Y7-F1
#
_entry.id   AF-A0A8B7J5Y7-F1
#
_cell.length_a   1.000
_cell.length_b   1.000
_cell.length_c   1.000
_cell.angle_alpha   90.00
_cell.angle_beta   90.00
_cell.angle_gamma   90.00
#
_symmetry.space_group_name_H-M   'P 1'
#
loop_
_entity.id
_entity.type
_entity.pdbx_description
1 polymer ?
#
loop_
_entity_poly.entity_id
_entity_poly.type
_entity_poly.pdbx_seq_one_letter_code
_entity_poly.pdbx_strand_id
1 'polypeptide(L)'
;MKLKKQVTVCGAAIFCVAVFSLYLMLDRVQHDPTRHQSGGNFPRSQISVLQNRIEQLEQLLEENHEIISHIKDSVLELTAHAEGQPALPYHTPNGSWVLPPESRPSFLSVSPQDCQFALGGKGQSLDLQMLAVYSLLPFDNQDGGVWKQGFDITYEPSEWDTEPLQVFVVPHSHNDPGWIKTFDKYYYDQTQHILNSMVLKMQEDPRRRFIWSEISFFSKWWDNISAQKRAAVRRLVGNGQLEMVTGGWVMPDEANSHYFAMIDQLIEGHQWLEKNIGVTPRSGWAVDPFGYSSTMPYLLKRSNLTGMLIQRVHYAIKKHFAATQNLEFMWRQTWDPDSSTDIFCHMMPFYSYDVPHTCGPDPKICCQFDFKRLPGGRINCPWKVPPRAITDANVAERAQLLLDQYRKKSKLYRSRVLLVPLGDDFRYDKPQEWDAQFLNYQRIFDFLNSRPNLHVQAQFGTLSDYFDALYKKVGIVPGMKPPGFPVLSGDFFSYADREDHYWTGYYTSRPFYKSLDRVLEAHLRGAEILYSLALAHARRAGTDSRYPLSDYALLSNARRNLGLFQHHDAITGTAKEAVVVDYGVRLFHSLMNLKRIIINAAHYLVLGNKDAYHYDPAAPFLSTDDTRLNQDSLPERTVIKLDASPRLVVVFNPLEQERLSVVPILVNSPHVRVLSEEGQPLPAQLSAYWGSATDMVPDIYQVSILARLPALGLRVLQLHKVFDGHATLKSSVRLYLHGRDLPVRKHEALPVHVFPATTDDFCLENQHLQACFSGLSGLLQSIRRAGEEREQRVSSEFLIYGTRASKDKSGAYLFLPDGEAKPYTPEDAPVVRVTEGPFFSEVATYYQHVQTVVRLYNVAGVEGLSLDVSCLVDIRDHVNKELALRFSTDIESDDTFFTDLNGFQIQPRRYLRKLPLQANFYPMPAMAYIQDMQNRLTLHTAQALGVSSLGSGQLEVILDRRLLQDDNRGLGQGLKDNKRTCNRFRLLLERRTTANKVQDSRPISFPSLLSHITSMHLNAEVLVMPVAQEKLPPPALRSFLPLSTTLPCDFHILNLRMLQAEDDSQPSAEAALILHRKGFDCSLEAKNLGFNCTTSQGKLVLGSLFQGLELSSLQPTSLTLMYPLGTAPNSTTIRLDPMEIATFRIRLG
;
A
#
# COMPACT_ATOMS: atom_id res chain seq x y z
N MET A 1 -41.79 -25.15 36.36
CA MET A 1 -41.85 -25.02 34.87
C MET A 1 -43.21 -24.62 34.29
N LYS A 2 -44.37 -24.84 34.94
CA LYS A 2 -45.69 -24.49 34.35
C LYS A 2 -46.07 -23.00 34.40
N LEU A 3 -45.56 -22.21 35.36
CA LEU A 3 -45.87 -20.77 35.47
C LEU A 3 -45.19 -19.90 34.39
N LYS A 4 -43.98 -20.26 33.95
CA LYS A 4 -43.23 -19.51 32.91
C LYS A 4 -43.88 -19.59 31.53
N LYS A 5 -44.51 -20.72 31.17
CA LYS A 5 -45.19 -20.87 29.86
C LYS A 5 -46.46 -20.01 29.75
N GLN A 6 -47.19 -19.76 30.84
CA GLN A 6 -48.40 -18.94 30.80
C GLN A 6 -48.08 -17.45 30.60
N VAL A 7 -47.00 -16.95 31.19
CA VAL A 7 -46.57 -15.54 31.03
C VAL A 7 -46.10 -15.26 29.59
N THR A 8 -45.38 -16.20 28.96
CA THR A 8 -44.93 -16.05 27.57
C THR A 8 -46.09 -16.09 26.57
N VAL A 9 -47.10 -16.94 26.81
CA VAL A 9 -48.29 -17.03 25.96
C VAL A 9 -49.19 -15.80 26.12
N CYS A 10 -49.35 -15.27 27.34
CA CYS A 10 -50.08 -14.02 27.57
C CYS A 10 -49.35 -12.81 26.96
N GLY A 11 -48.02 -12.75 27.08
CA GLY A 11 -47.20 -11.69 26.46
C GLY A 11 -47.29 -11.70 24.93
N ALA A 12 -47.22 -12.89 24.31
CA ALA A 12 -47.37 -13.03 22.86
C ALA A 12 -48.79 -12.67 22.38
N ALA A 13 -49.83 -13.02 23.14
CA ALA A 13 -51.21 -12.66 22.81
C ALA A 13 -51.44 -11.13 22.87
N ILE A 14 -50.89 -10.44 23.87
CA ILE A 14 -50.98 -8.98 23.99
C ILE A 14 -50.23 -8.30 22.84
N PHE A 15 -49.05 -8.80 22.48
CA PHE A 15 -48.28 -8.28 21.35
C PHE A 15 -49.02 -8.45 20.01
N CYS A 16 -49.62 -9.62 19.76
CA CYS A 16 -50.43 -9.85 18.56
C CYS A 16 -51.65 -8.93 18.50
N VAL A 17 -52.35 -8.70 19.62
CA VAL A 17 -53.50 -7.77 19.67
C VAL A 17 -53.06 -6.32 19.41
N ALA A 18 -51.91 -5.90 19.93
CA ALA A 18 -51.36 -4.57 19.68
C ALA A 18 -51.00 -4.36 18.20
N VAL A 19 -50.33 -5.33 17.58
CA VAL A 19 -49.97 -5.29 16.15
C VAL A 19 -51.21 -5.32 15.26
N PHE A 20 -52.21 -6.15 15.59
CA PHE A 20 -53.46 -6.23 14.83
C PHE A 20 -54.30 -4.96 14.96
N SER A 21 -54.28 -4.32 16.13
CA SER A 21 -54.96 -3.02 16.34
C SER A 21 -54.27 -1.89 15.58
N LEU A 22 -52.93 -1.90 15.50
CA LEU A 22 -52.16 -0.95 14.70
C LEU A 22 -52.44 -1.13 13.19
N TYR A 23 -52.53 -2.38 12.74
CA TYR A 23 -52.89 -2.72 11.36
C TYR A 23 -54.31 -2.26 11.01
N LEU A 24 -55.29 -2.48 11.89
CA LEU A 24 -56.67 -2.01 11.69
C LEU A 24 -56.80 -0.47 11.72
N MET A 25 -55.95 0.23 12.47
CA MET A 25 -55.88 1.70 12.41
C MET A 25 -55.30 2.18 11.08
N LEU A 26 -54.25 1.55 10.57
CA LEU A 26 -53.64 1.89 9.28
C LEU A 26 -54.58 1.58 8.10
N ASP A 27 -55.32 0.48 8.16
CA ASP A 27 -56.26 0.07 7.13
C ASP A 27 -57.49 1.01 7.05
N ARG A 28 -57.93 1.56 8.19
CA ARG A 28 -58.99 2.60 8.23
C ARG A 28 -58.56 3.95 7.68
N VAL A 29 -57.27 4.24 7.57
CA VAL A 29 -56.76 5.50 6.99
C VAL A 29 -56.64 5.41 5.47
N GLN A 30 -56.59 4.20 4.89
CA GLN A 30 -56.38 3.99 3.45
C GLN A 30 -57.67 3.86 2.61
N HIS A 31 -58.86 3.82 3.21
CA HIS A 31 -60.12 3.68 2.48
C HIS A 31 -61.16 4.74 2.87
N ASP A 32 -61.03 5.94 2.32
CA ASP A 32 -62.18 6.86 2.15
C ASP A 32 -62.27 7.30 0.67
N PRO A 33 -63.08 6.62 -0.16
CA PRO A 33 -63.29 6.99 -1.54
C PRO A 33 -64.58 7.82 -1.64
N THR A 34 -64.47 9.16 -1.54
CA THR A 34 -65.38 10.13 -2.22
C THR A 34 -65.08 11.59 -1.82
N ARG A 35 -64.32 12.32 -2.65
CA ARG A 35 -64.70 13.66 -3.14
C ARG A 35 -63.66 14.26 -4.08
N HIS A 36 -64.08 14.45 -5.33
CA HIS A 36 -63.44 15.32 -6.30
C HIS A 36 -63.76 16.80 -6.03
N GLN A 37 -62.78 17.66 -6.35
CA GLN A 37 -62.83 19.09 -6.69
C GLN A 37 -63.10 20.14 -5.59
N SER A 38 -62.08 20.98 -5.33
CA SER A 38 -62.13 22.46 -5.39
C SER A 38 -60.83 23.03 -4.82
N GLY A 39 -60.25 24.01 -5.51
CA GLY A 39 -59.06 24.72 -5.04
C GLY A 39 -59.30 25.47 -3.72
N GLY A 40 -58.27 25.50 -2.88
CA GLY A 40 -58.24 26.25 -1.62
C GLY A 40 -56.84 26.24 -1.02
N ASN A 41 -56.29 27.42 -0.76
CA ASN A 41 -55.00 27.68 -0.11
C ASN A 41 -54.82 26.85 1.16
N PHE A 42 -53.85 25.93 1.19
CA PHE A 42 -53.33 25.36 2.43
C PHE A 42 -52.40 26.38 3.11
N PRO A 43 -52.69 26.82 4.35
CA PRO A 43 -51.83 27.77 5.04
C PRO A 43 -50.48 27.12 5.40
N ARG A 44 -49.38 27.79 5.03
CA ARG A 44 -47.98 27.41 5.30
C ARG A 44 -47.69 27.01 6.76
N SER A 45 -48.52 27.42 7.72
CA SER A 45 -48.37 27.11 9.15
C SER A 45 -48.73 25.67 9.54
N GLN A 46 -49.52 24.93 8.75
CA GLN A 46 -49.83 23.53 9.05
C GLN A 46 -48.80 22.55 8.48
N ILE A 47 -48.15 22.92 7.36
CA ILE A 47 -47.05 22.13 6.79
C ILE A 47 -45.84 22.16 7.72
N SER A 48 -45.50 23.32 8.30
CA SER A 48 -44.39 23.40 9.25
C SER A 48 -44.64 22.60 10.53
N VAL A 49 -45.90 22.47 10.98
CA VAL A 49 -46.26 21.66 12.15
C VAL A 49 -46.17 20.16 11.84
N LEU A 50 -46.56 19.75 10.63
CA LEU A 50 -46.39 18.38 10.16
C LEU A 50 -44.92 18.03 9.97
N GLN A 51 -44.12 18.95 9.41
CA GLN A 51 -42.69 18.77 9.20
C GLN A 51 -41.93 18.69 10.54
N ASN A 52 -42.24 19.57 11.49
CA ASN A 52 -41.71 19.47 12.86
C ASN A 52 -42.11 18.16 13.54
N ARG A 53 -43.35 17.67 13.35
CA ARG A 53 -43.77 16.38 13.93
C ARG A 53 -43.07 15.19 13.31
N ILE A 54 -42.77 15.24 12.01
CA ILE A 54 -41.99 14.20 11.33
C ILE A 54 -40.55 14.22 11.83
N GLU A 55 -39.91 15.39 11.92
CA GLU A 55 -38.56 15.51 12.50
C GLU A 55 -38.51 15.02 13.95
N GLN A 56 -39.54 15.34 14.76
CA GLN A 56 -39.63 14.86 16.14
C GLN A 56 -39.83 13.34 16.22
N LEU A 57 -40.58 12.75 15.28
CA LEU A 57 -40.77 11.31 15.18
C LEU A 57 -39.51 10.59 14.70
N GLU A 58 -38.77 11.17 13.74
CA GLU A 58 -37.48 10.65 13.29
C GLU A 58 -36.46 10.68 14.43
N GLN A 59 -36.38 11.79 15.17
CA GLN A 59 -35.51 11.92 16.34
C GLN A 59 -35.86 10.89 17.44
N LEU A 60 -37.15 10.70 17.74
CA LEU A 60 -37.59 9.68 18.69
C LEU A 60 -37.35 8.24 18.20
N LEU A 61 -37.34 8.01 16.89
CA LEU A 61 -37.05 6.71 16.30
C LEU A 61 -35.55 6.38 16.38
N GLU A 62 -34.71 7.40 16.25
CA GLU A 62 -33.25 7.34 16.36
C GLU A 62 -32.83 7.14 17.83
N GLU A 63 -33.43 7.89 18.77
CA GLU A 63 -33.26 7.67 20.22
C GLU A 63 -33.71 6.26 20.64
N ASN A 64 -34.84 5.77 20.12
CA ASN A 64 -35.27 4.40 20.41
C ASN A 64 -34.33 3.35 19.80
N HIS A 65 -33.73 3.60 18.62
CA HIS A 65 -32.71 2.72 18.05
C HIS A 65 -31.45 2.68 18.92
N GLU A 66 -31.00 3.83 19.45
CA GLU A 66 -29.88 3.90 20.40
C GLU A 66 -30.22 3.18 21.70
N ILE A 67 -31.40 3.39 22.29
CA ILE A 67 -31.83 2.71 23.52
C ILE A 67 -31.91 1.20 23.30
N ILE A 68 -32.46 0.74 22.16
CA ILE A 68 -32.52 -0.69 21.83
C ILE A 68 -31.11 -1.25 21.61
N SER A 69 -30.19 -0.49 21.00
CA SER A 69 -28.78 -0.88 20.88
C SER A 69 -28.13 -1.01 22.25
N HIS A 70 -28.29 -0.02 23.13
CA HIS A 70 -27.76 -0.06 24.49
C HIS A 70 -28.35 -1.19 25.34
N ILE A 71 -29.64 -1.48 25.21
CA ILE A 71 -30.29 -2.62 25.87
C ILE A 71 -29.74 -3.93 25.29
N LYS A 72 -29.57 -4.02 23.96
CA LYS A 72 -28.97 -5.20 23.31
C LYS A 72 -27.54 -5.42 23.79
N ASP A 73 -26.73 -4.38 23.85
CA ASP A 73 -25.34 -4.44 24.31
C ASP A 73 -25.26 -4.77 25.81
N SER A 74 -26.14 -4.19 26.63
CA SER A 74 -26.26 -4.52 28.06
C SER A 74 -26.75 -5.95 28.30
N VAL A 75 -27.68 -6.45 27.48
CA VAL A 75 -28.16 -7.85 27.55
C VAL A 75 -27.08 -8.82 27.07
N LEU A 76 -26.28 -8.45 26.07
CA LEU A 76 -25.09 -9.20 25.64
C LEU A 76 -23.99 -9.22 26.72
N GLU A 77 -23.79 -8.13 27.46
CA GLU A 77 -22.90 -8.10 28.64
C GLU A 77 -23.43 -8.96 29.79
N LEU A 78 -24.72 -8.86 30.11
CA LEU A 78 -25.35 -9.63 31.18
C LEU A 78 -25.41 -11.13 30.88
N THR A 79 -25.52 -11.53 29.60
CA THR A 79 -25.45 -12.93 29.19
C THR A 79 -24.01 -13.46 29.13
N ALA A 80 -23.00 -12.62 28.88
CA ALA A 80 -21.60 -13.01 28.96
C ALA A 80 -21.14 -13.35 30.39
N HIS A 81 -21.85 -12.86 31.42
CA HIS A 81 -21.54 -13.11 32.84
C HIS A 81 -22.30 -14.29 33.47
N ALA A 82 -23.16 -14.97 32.71
CA ALA A 82 -23.87 -16.15 33.18
C ALA A 82 -23.38 -17.39 32.40
N GLU A 83 -22.39 -18.13 32.94
CA GLU A 83 -22.25 -19.60 32.94
C GLU A 83 -20.77 -20.08 33.03
N GLY A 84 -20.47 -20.90 34.05
CA GLY A 84 -19.52 -22.03 34.03
C GLY A 84 -18.01 -21.77 33.81
N GLN A 85 -17.18 -22.74 34.21
CA GLN A 85 -15.80 -22.82 33.73
C GLN A 85 -15.80 -22.90 32.18
N PRO A 86 -14.88 -22.21 31.47
CA PRO A 86 -14.79 -22.33 30.02
C PRO A 86 -14.55 -23.79 29.65
N ALA A 87 -15.42 -24.35 28.82
CA ALA A 87 -15.20 -25.68 28.26
C ALA A 87 -13.85 -25.70 27.54
N LEU A 88 -13.08 -26.77 27.70
CA LEU A 88 -11.78 -26.90 27.03
C LEU A 88 -11.98 -27.41 25.60
N PRO A 89 -11.09 -27.04 24.65
CA PRO A 89 -11.02 -27.70 23.36
C PRO A 89 -10.96 -29.22 23.53
N TYR A 90 -11.72 -29.96 22.72
CA TYR A 90 -11.73 -31.42 22.77
C TYR A 90 -11.42 -32.00 21.39
N HIS A 91 -10.83 -33.20 21.41
CA HIS A 91 -10.46 -33.93 20.21
C HIS A 91 -11.61 -34.88 19.83
N THR A 92 -12.10 -34.81 18.61
CA THR A 92 -13.17 -35.69 18.13
C THR A 92 -12.64 -37.09 17.78
N PRO A 93 -13.49 -38.12 17.76
CA PRO A 93 -13.10 -39.45 17.26
C PRO A 93 -12.67 -39.45 15.79
N ASN A 94 -13.12 -38.47 15.00
CA ASN A 94 -12.80 -38.31 13.58
C ASN A 94 -11.47 -37.61 13.32
N GLY A 95 -10.71 -37.27 14.36
CA GLY A 95 -9.35 -36.72 14.22
C GLY A 95 -9.23 -35.19 14.26
N SER A 96 -10.32 -34.44 14.42
CA SER A 96 -10.30 -32.97 14.41
C SER A 96 -10.47 -32.36 15.80
N TRP A 97 -9.78 -31.24 16.05
CA TRP A 97 -9.99 -30.43 17.25
C TRP A 97 -11.24 -29.57 17.09
N VAL A 98 -12.10 -29.59 18.12
CA VAL A 98 -13.28 -28.73 18.19
C VAL A 98 -13.11 -27.78 19.37
N LEU A 99 -13.14 -26.49 19.05
CA LEU A 99 -13.26 -25.45 20.06
C LEU A 99 -14.70 -25.40 20.57
N PRO A 100 -14.91 -25.12 21.88
CA PRO A 100 -16.25 -24.83 22.37
C PRO A 100 -16.87 -23.69 21.57
N PRO A 101 -18.20 -23.72 21.34
CA PRO A 101 -18.88 -22.64 20.65
C PRO A 101 -18.64 -21.31 21.41
N GLU A 102 -18.20 -20.29 20.67
CA GLU A 102 -18.03 -18.97 21.27
C GLU A 102 -19.38 -18.45 21.81
N SER A 103 -19.36 -17.90 23.01
CA SER A 103 -20.55 -17.35 23.66
C SER A 103 -21.08 -16.08 22.97
N ARG A 104 -20.28 -15.42 22.12
CA ARG A 104 -20.67 -14.22 21.38
C ARG A 104 -20.97 -14.56 19.91
N PRO A 105 -22.23 -14.51 19.45
CA PRO A 105 -22.53 -14.68 18.03
C PRO A 105 -21.92 -13.53 17.22
N SER A 106 -21.15 -13.86 16.18
CA SER A 106 -20.69 -12.88 15.20
C SER A 106 -21.72 -12.73 14.08
N PHE A 107 -21.97 -11.51 13.62
CA PHE A 107 -22.81 -11.26 12.45
C PHE A 107 -22.15 -10.25 11.51
N LEU A 108 -22.39 -10.44 10.21
CA LEU A 108 -22.06 -9.50 9.15
C LEU A 108 -23.36 -8.88 8.63
N SER A 109 -23.49 -7.56 8.72
CA SER A 109 -24.60 -6.82 8.16
C SER A 109 -24.10 -5.79 7.15
N VAL A 110 -24.34 -6.07 5.88
CA VAL A 110 -23.98 -5.16 4.78
C VAL A 110 -25.23 -4.45 4.28
N SER A 111 -25.18 -3.12 4.19
CA SER A 111 -26.25 -2.32 3.64
C SER A 111 -26.37 -2.58 2.14
N PRO A 112 -27.58 -2.83 1.59
CA PRO A 112 -27.76 -3.06 0.15
C PRO A 112 -27.26 -1.90 -0.73
N GLN A 113 -27.28 -0.66 -0.21
CA GLN A 113 -26.74 0.51 -0.91
C GLN A 113 -25.23 0.44 -1.10
N ASP A 114 -24.50 -0.07 -0.11
CA ASP A 114 -23.03 -0.18 -0.16
C ASP A 114 -22.57 -1.23 -1.18
N CYS A 115 -23.42 -2.22 -1.45
CA CYS A 115 -23.20 -3.19 -2.51
C CYS A 115 -23.37 -2.63 -3.93
N GLN A 116 -24.07 -1.50 -4.11
CA GLN A 116 -24.34 -0.95 -5.46
C GLN A 116 -23.08 -0.47 -6.17
N PHE A 117 -22.07 -0.03 -5.41
CA PHE A 117 -20.81 0.46 -5.96
C PHE A 117 -20.11 -0.60 -6.83
N ALA A 118 -19.96 -1.82 -6.31
CA ALA A 118 -19.30 -2.91 -7.04
C ALA A 118 -20.13 -3.45 -8.21
N LEU A 119 -21.45 -3.24 -8.20
CA LEU A 119 -22.34 -3.61 -9.31
C LEU A 119 -22.16 -2.71 -10.55
N GLY A 120 -21.45 -1.58 -10.41
CA GLY A 120 -21.09 -0.66 -11.47
C GLY A 120 -22.25 0.22 -11.95
N GLY A 121 -22.12 1.53 -11.81
CA GLY A 121 -23.01 2.50 -12.46
C GLY A 121 -22.79 2.56 -13.98
N LYS A 122 -23.82 2.95 -14.75
CA LYS A 122 -23.64 3.36 -16.15
C LYS A 122 -22.87 4.68 -16.20
N GLY A 123 -21.54 4.62 -16.05
CA GLY A 123 -20.65 5.77 -16.25
C GLY A 123 -20.62 6.21 -17.72
N GLN A 124 -20.16 7.44 -17.97
CA GLN A 124 -19.90 7.90 -19.33
C GLN A 124 -18.91 6.95 -20.03
N SER A 125 -19.12 6.68 -21.33
CA SER A 125 -18.17 5.91 -22.13
C SER A 125 -16.80 6.59 -22.09
N LEU A 126 -15.79 5.88 -21.61
CA LEU A 126 -14.40 6.35 -21.65
C LEU A 126 -13.92 6.43 -23.11
N ASP A 127 -13.11 7.44 -23.42
CA ASP A 127 -12.52 7.59 -24.75
C ASP A 127 -11.41 6.54 -24.96
N LEU A 128 -10.63 6.24 -23.91
CA LEU A 128 -9.53 5.28 -23.91
C LEU A 128 -9.55 4.40 -22.65
N GLN A 129 -9.35 3.10 -22.83
CA GLN A 129 -9.20 2.15 -21.72
C GLN A 129 -7.98 1.24 -22.00
N MET A 130 -7.01 1.22 -21.10
CA MET A 130 -5.69 0.61 -21.39
C MET A 130 -5.73 -0.89 -21.70
N LEU A 131 -6.61 -1.68 -21.08
CA LEU A 131 -6.76 -3.11 -21.40
C LEU A 131 -7.30 -3.32 -22.83
N ALA A 132 -8.19 -2.44 -23.29
CA ALA A 132 -8.65 -2.43 -24.68
C ALA A 132 -7.54 -1.98 -25.64
N VAL A 133 -6.75 -0.97 -25.27
CA VAL A 133 -5.57 -0.53 -26.05
C VAL A 133 -4.56 -1.68 -26.17
N TYR A 134 -4.24 -2.39 -25.08
CA TYR A 134 -3.37 -3.56 -25.11
C TYR A 134 -3.92 -4.67 -26.01
N SER A 135 -5.23 -4.88 -26.02
CA SER A 135 -5.87 -5.86 -26.90
C SER A 135 -5.72 -5.47 -28.39
N LEU A 136 -5.83 -4.17 -28.71
CA LEU A 136 -5.69 -3.62 -30.05
C LEU A 136 -4.26 -3.67 -30.60
N LEU A 137 -3.25 -3.34 -29.78
CA LEU A 137 -1.89 -3.14 -30.27
C LEU A 137 -1.22 -4.44 -30.73
N PRO A 138 -0.51 -4.46 -31.88
CA PRO A 138 0.26 -5.62 -32.31
C PRO A 138 1.58 -5.78 -31.53
N PHE A 139 2.07 -4.71 -30.89
CA PHE A 139 3.37 -4.65 -30.21
C PHE A 139 4.58 -4.98 -31.10
N ASP A 140 4.47 -4.64 -32.38
CA ASP A 140 5.57 -4.76 -33.32
C ASP A 140 6.68 -3.74 -33.03
N ASN A 141 7.93 -4.11 -33.32
CA ASN A 141 9.11 -3.26 -33.12
C ASN A 141 9.77 -2.91 -34.47
N GLN A 142 9.01 -2.26 -35.35
CA GLN A 142 9.52 -1.80 -36.64
C GLN A 142 10.42 -0.57 -36.48
N ASP A 143 11.52 -0.50 -37.24
CA ASP A 143 12.42 0.67 -37.25
C ASP A 143 11.72 1.88 -37.88
N GLY A 144 11.40 2.87 -37.05
CA GLY A 144 10.75 4.13 -37.44
C GLY A 144 11.68 5.18 -38.06
N GLY A 145 12.95 4.86 -38.32
CA GLY A 145 13.93 5.79 -38.88
C GLY A 145 14.73 6.52 -37.80
N VAL A 146 14.79 7.86 -37.87
CA VAL A 146 15.52 8.66 -36.85
C VAL A 146 14.86 8.56 -35.48
N TRP A 147 13.52 8.54 -35.45
CA TRP A 147 12.76 8.12 -34.29
C TRP A 147 12.54 6.60 -34.36
N LYS A 148 13.50 5.86 -33.81
CA LYS A 148 13.61 4.40 -33.94
C LYS A 148 12.33 3.62 -33.61
N GLN A 149 11.54 4.09 -32.65
CA GLN A 149 10.36 3.40 -32.15
C GLN A 149 9.04 4.03 -32.60
N GLY A 150 9.09 4.99 -33.53
CA GLY A 150 7.92 5.69 -34.01
C GLY A 150 7.76 5.59 -35.51
N PHE A 151 7.65 6.74 -36.15
CA PHE A 151 7.43 6.92 -37.58
C PHE A 151 8.03 8.27 -38.01
N ASP A 152 8.19 8.47 -39.32
CA ASP A 152 8.63 9.77 -39.85
C ASP A 152 7.54 10.83 -39.66
N ILE A 153 7.91 11.98 -39.10
CA ILE A 153 6.97 13.03 -38.76
C ILE A 153 7.15 14.19 -39.75
N THR A 154 6.09 14.48 -40.49
CA THR A 154 6.02 15.59 -41.45
C THR A 154 5.00 16.65 -41.00
N TYR A 155 5.14 17.86 -41.53
CA TYR A 155 4.23 18.97 -41.28
C TYR A 155 4.20 19.90 -42.50
N GLU A 156 3.11 20.64 -42.67
CA GLU A 156 3.00 21.66 -43.70
C GLU A 156 3.61 22.98 -43.22
N PRO A 157 4.38 23.72 -44.03
CA PRO A 157 5.03 24.95 -43.58
C PRO A 157 4.07 26.04 -43.06
N SER A 158 2.85 26.11 -43.61
CA SER A 158 1.83 27.11 -43.29
C SER A 158 0.97 26.75 -42.05
N GLU A 159 1.28 25.63 -41.37
CA GLU A 159 0.42 25.08 -40.32
C GLU A 159 0.28 25.99 -39.08
N TRP A 160 1.23 26.91 -38.87
CA TRP A 160 1.23 27.87 -37.75
C TRP A 160 0.91 29.30 -38.17
N ASP A 161 0.52 29.54 -39.42
CA ASP A 161 0.24 30.89 -39.93
C ASP A 161 -0.91 31.56 -39.19
N THR A 162 -1.90 30.76 -38.77
CA THR A 162 -3.09 31.23 -38.02
C THR A 162 -2.87 31.27 -36.51
N GLU A 163 -2.06 30.35 -35.99
CA GLU A 163 -1.77 30.25 -34.57
C GLU A 163 -0.30 29.87 -34.33
N PRO A 164 0.52 30.80 -33.81
CA PRO A 164 1.93 30.53 -33.55
C PRO A 164 2.15 29.39 -32.55
N LEU A 165 3.20 28.60 -32.81
CA LEU A 165 3.65 27.57 -31.87
C LEU A 165 4.24 28.22 -30.62
N GLN A 166 3.70 27.91 -29.44
CA GLN A 166 4.31 28.33 -28.17
C GLN A 166 5.18 27.20 -27.64
N VAL A 167 6.45 27.47 -27.36
CA VAL A 167 7.43 26.48 -26.87
C VAL A 167 7.94 26.89 -25.49
N PHE A 168 7.75 26.01 -24.51
CA PHE A 168 8.28 26.14 -23.16
C PHE A 168 9.42 25.14 -22.98
N VAL A 169 10.65 25.65 -22.94
CA VAL A 169 11.83 24.86 -22.59
C VAL A 169 11.96 24.87 -21.07
N VAL A 170 11.93 23.69 -20.43
CA VAL A 170 11.84 23.53 -18.98
C VAL A 170 13.11 22.90 -18.42
N PRO A 171 14.06 23.69 -17.91
CA PRO A 171 15.26 23.21 -17.25
C PRO A 171 14.96 22.38 -16.00
N HIS A 172 15.55 21.19 -15.89
CA HIS A 172 15.43 20.31 -14.72
C HIS A 172 16.73 19.56 -14.44
N SER A 173 16.84 18.97 -13.25
CA SER A 173 17.93 18.05 -12.90
C SER A 173 17.34 16.87 -12.14
N HIS A 174 17.45 15.66 -12.68
CA HIS A 174 16.98 14.46 -12.01
C HIS A 174 18.02 14.01 -10.98
N ASN A 175 17.63 13.93 -9.70
CA ASN A 175 18.57 13.69 -8.60
C ASN A 175 18.09 12.48 -7.78
N ASP A 176 18.64 11.30 -8.08
CA ASP A 176 18.33 10.07 -7.37
C ASP A 176 18.72 10.14 -5.90
N PRO A 177 17.76 9.99 -4.96
CA PRO A 177 18.03 9.91 -3.52
C PRO A 177 18.74 8.62 -3.07
N GLY A 178 19.50 8.00 -3.97
CA GLY A 178 20.35 6.83 -3.77
C GLY A 178 20.13 5.78 -4.87
N TRP A 179 21.16 5.55 -5.68
CA TRP A 179 21.13 4.61 -6.82
C TRP A 179 22.51 3.97 -7.01
N ILE A 180 23.43 4.61 -7.76
CA ILE A 180 24.83 4.16 -7.84
C ILE A 180 25.72 4.73 -6.74
N LYS A 181 25.26 5.76 -6.03
CA LYS A 181 25.84 6.31 -4.81
C LYS A 181 24.75 6.43 -3.75
N THR A 182 25.12 6.50 -2.47
CA THR A 182 24.16 6.74 -1.38
C THR A 182 23.59 8.15 -1.47
N PHE A 183 22.45 8.37 -0.82
CA PHE A 183 21.83 9.70 -0.67
C PHE A 183 22.87 10.76 -0.26
N ASP A 184 23.58 10.52 0.85
CA ASP A 184 24.56 11.47 1.38
C ASP A 184 25.75 11.68 0.42
N LYS A 185 26.21 10.62 -0.27
CA LYS A 185 27.32 10.74 -1.20
C LYS A 185 26.93 11.55 -2.45
N TYR A 186 25.74 11.35 -3.01
CA TYR A 186 25.23 12.22 -4.08
C TYR A 186 25.10 13.67 -3.64
N TYR A 187 24.60 13.89 -2.41
CA TYR A 187 24.48 15.23 -1.85
C TYR A 187 25.80 15.98 -1.89
N TYR A 188 26.87 15.40 -1.33
CA TYR A 188 28.17 16.06 -1.26
C TYR A 188 28.89 16.13 -2.61
N ASP A 189 28.78 15.08 -3.45
CA ASP A 189 29.52 15.03 -4.71
C ASP A 189 28.88 15.92 -5.80
N GLN A 190 27.55 16.09 -5.80
CA GLN A 190 26.81 16.65 -6.95
C GLN A 190 25.65 17.56 -6.53
N THR A 191 24.66 17.06 -5.77
CA THR A 191 23.38 17.78 -5.57
C THR A 191 23.55 19.12 -4.83
N GLN A 192 24.44 19.20 -3.85
CA GLN A 192 24.73 20.46 -3.17
C GLN A 192 25.28 21.52 -4.14
N HIS A 193 26.09 21.12 -5.12
CA HIS A 193 26.64 22.04 -6.13
C HIS A 193 25.58 22.53 -7.11
N ILE A 194 24.64 21.65 -7.49
CA ILE A 194 23.48 21.99 -8.32
C ILE A 194 22.65 23.07 -7.62
N LEU A 195 22.26 22.84 -6.37
CA LEU A 195 21.41 23.77 -5.59
C LEU A 195 22.13 25.09 -5.26
N ASN A 196 23.44 25.05 -4.98
CA ASN A 196 24.23 26.27 -4.80
C ASN A 196 24.29 27.10 -6.09
N SER A 197 24.53 26.45 -7.23
CA SER A 197 24.58 27.13 -8.53
C SER A 197 23.22 27.65 -8.95
N MET A 198 22.15 26.92 -8.66
CA MET A 198 20.75 27.32 -8.90
C MET A 198 20.44 28.68 -8.27
N VAL A 199 20.71 28.86 -6.97
CA VAL A 199 20.44 30.15 -6.30
C VAL A 199 21.27 31.28 -6.90
N LEU A 200 22.54 31.04 -7.22
CA LEU A 200 23.42 32.07 -7.76
C LEU A 200 23.00 32.47 -9.18
N LYS A 201 22.88 31.48 -10.06
CA LYS A 201 22.67 31.68 -11.49
C LYS A 201 21.29 32.20 -11.83
N MET A 202 20.25 31.74 -11.13
CA MET A 202 18.88 32.20 -11.41
C MET A 202 18.67 33.70 -11.10
N GLN A 203 19.47 34.28 -10.19
CA GLN A 203 19.40 35.71 -9.89
C GLN A 203 20.06 36.61 -10.94
N GLU A 204 20.91 36.06 -11.82
CA GLU A 204 21.62 36.84 -12.83
C GLU A 204 20.71 37.32 -13.98
N ASP A 205 19.63 36.60 -14.27
CA ASP A 205 18.69 36.97 -15.33
C ASP A 205 17.26 36.49 -14.99
N PRO A 206 16.25 37.38 -14.95
CA PRO A 206 14.88 37.04 -14.58
C PRO A 206 14.18 36.10 -15.58
N ARG A 207 14.75 35.85 -16.76
CA ARG A 207 14.24 34.89 -17.76
C ARG A 207 14.62 33.45 -17.45
N ARG A 208 15.60 33.20 -16.57
CA ARG A 208 15.97 31.84 -16.16
C ARG A 208 14.78 31.18 -15.46
N ARG A 209 14.55 29.91 -15.78
CA ARG A 209 13.57 29.02 -15.15
C ARG A 209 14.24 27.73 -14.71
N PHE A 210 13.71 27.08 -13.68
CA PHE A 210 14.16 25.78 -13.23
C PHE A 210 13.05 25.08 -12.43
N ILE A 211 12.94 23.75 -12.56
CA ILE A 211 12.04 22.94 -11.73
C ILE A 211 12.83 22.01 -10.81
N TRP A 212 12.29 21.74 -9.62
CA TRP A 212 12.87 20.82 -8.63
C TRP A 212 11.80 19.86 -8.07
N SER A 213 12.16 18.58 -7.89
CA SER A 213 11.25 17.50 -7.50
C SER A 213 11.57 16.93 -6.12
N GLU A 214 12.79 16.45 -5.88
CA GLU A 214 13.13 15.63 -4.70
C GLU A 214 13.35 16.49 -3.44
N ILE A 215 12.32 16.60 -2.59
CA ILE A 215 12.36 17.47 -1.40
C ILE A 215 13.34 16.95 -0.33
N SER A 216 13.65 15.65 -0.29
CA SER A 216 14.67 15.07 0.59
C SER A 216 16.03 15.77 0.47
N PHE A 217 16.54 15.93 -0.75
CA PHE A 217 17.78 16.67 -1.00
C PHE A 217 17.65 18.17 -0.74
N PHE A 218 16.52 18.76 -1.12
CA PHE A 218 16.28 20.18 -0.93
C PHE A 218 16.26 20.55 0.55
N SER A 219 15.61 19.72 1.37
CA SER A 219 15.57 19.81 2.83
C SER A 219 16.96 19.71 3.44
N LYS A 220 17.74 18.68 3.09
CA LYS A 220 19.13 18.53 3.56
C LYS A 220 20.00 19.72 3.16
N TRP A 221 19.81 20.29 1.98
CA TRP A 221 20.53 21.48 1.54
C TRP A 221 20.11 22.73 2.32
N TRP A 222 18.80 22.91 2.52
CA TRP A 222 18.22 24.06 3.22
C TRP A 222 18.76 24.24 4.63
N ASP A 223 18.98 23.15 5.35
CA ASP A 223 19.51 23.15 6.72
C ASP A 223 20.92 23.74 6.80
N ASN A 224 21.69 23.67 5.72
CA ASN A 224 23.11 24.04 5.67
C ASN A 224 23.39 25.41 5.03
N ILE A 225 22.36 26.15 4.60
CA ILE A 225 22.53 27.45 3.92
C ILE A 225 22.20 28.65 4.80
N SER A 226 22.78 29.80 4.46
CA SER A 226 22.54 31.07 5.17
C SER A 226 21.11 31.58 4.97
N ALA A 227 20.64 32.39 5.93
CA ALA A 227 19.35 33.08 5.85
C ALA A 227 19.19 33.92 4.56
N GLN A 228 20.28 34.51 4.06
CA GLN A 228 20.28 35.26 2.80
C GLN A 228 19.97 34.35 1.59
N LYS A 229 20.58 33.16 1.51
CA LYS A 229 20.27 32.18 0.46
C LYS A 229 18.83 31.68 0.58
N ARG A 230 18.36 31.41 1.81
CA ARG A 230 16.96 31.03 2.07
C ARG A 230 15.97 32.09 1.57
N ALA A 231 16.24 33.38 1.84
CA ALA A 231 15.43 34.48 1.34
C ALA A 231 15.47 34.60 -0.20
N ALA A 232 16.64 34.38 -0.82
CA ALA A 232 16.78 34.37 -2.27
C ALA A 232 15.95 33.25 -2.92
N VAL A 233 15.98 32.04 -2.36
CA VAL A 233 15.14 30.91 -2.81
C VAL A 233 13.66 31.28 -2.73
N ARG A 234 13.18 31.78 -1.58
CA ARG A 234 11.78 32.18 -1.44
C ARG A 234 11.37 33.22 -2.48
N ARG A 235 12.25 34.16 -2.82
CA ARG A 235 12.02 35.13 -3.90
C ARG A 235 11.97 34.48 -5.28
N LEU A 236 12.88 33.54 -5.57
CA LEU A 236 12.89 32.78 -6.83
C LEU A 236 11.64 31.92 -7.01
N VAL A 237 11.09 31.39 -5.91
CA VAL A 237 9.81 30.67 -5.93
C VAL A 237 8.66 31.65 -6.11
N GLY A 238 8.62 32.72 -5.30
CA GLY A 238 7.54 33.71 -5.32
C GLY A 238 7.42 34.50 -6.62
N ASN A 239 8.51 34.63 -7.40
CA ASN A 239 8.49 35.27 -8.71
C ASN A 239 8.36 34.27 -9.88
N GLY A 240 8.18 32.97 -9.60
CA GLY A 240 7.98 31.92 -10.61
C GLY A 240 9.22 31.50 -11.39
N GLN A 241 10.44 31.92 -10.99
CA GLN A 241 11.65 31.43 -11.63
C GLN A 241 11.94 29.97 -11.25
N LEU A 242 11.72 29.59 -9.99
CA LEU A 242 11.89 28.23 -9.46
C LEU A 242 10.51 27.64 -9.14
N GLU A 243 10.17 26.51 -9.75
CA GLU A 243 8.95 25.77 -9.40
C GLU A 243 9.29 24.45 -8.70
N MET A 244 8.57 24.18 -7.60
CA MET A 244 8.56 22.87 -6.96
C MET A 244 7.49 22.00 -7.63
N VAL A 245 7.91 20.92 -8.30
CA VAL A 245 7.02 19.98 -9.00
C VAL A 245 6.89 18.69 -8.19
N THR A 246 5.70 18.09 -8.19
CA THR A 246 5.28 17.02 -7.26
C THR A 246 5.34 17.44 -5.79
N GLY A 247 6.52 17.77 -5.27
CA GLY A 247 6.78 18.16 -3.88
C GLY A 247 6.78 17.01 -2.88
N GLY A 248 6.89 15.77 -3.34
CA GLY A 248 7.11 14.60 -2.48
C GLY A 248 8.53 14.56 -1.92
N TRP A 249 8.74 13.80 -0.84
CA TRP A 249 10.07 13.57 -0.29
C TRP A 249 11.02 12.96 -1.35
N VAL A 250 10.48 12.10 -2.21
CA VAL A 250 11.15 11.50 -3.36
C VAL A 250 10.23 11.48 -4.58
N MET A 251 10.77 11.10 -5.73
CA MET A 251 9.96 10.56 -6.83
C MET A 251 9.81 9.05 -6.61
N PRO A 252 8.64 8.57 -6.13
CA PRO A 252 8.54 7.21 -5.67
C PRO A 252 8.42 6.20 -6.82
N ASP A 253 8.76 4.95 -6.56
CA ASP A 253 8.29 3.82 -7.36
C ASP A 253 6.76 3.77 -7.35
N GLU A 254 6.17 3.35 -8.45
CA GLU A 254 4.72 3.22 -8.62
C GLU A 254 4.26 1.75 -8.73
N ALA A 255 5.18 0.78 -8.74
CA ALA A 255 4.83 -0.64 -8.80
C ALA A 255 4.80 -1.32 -7.43
N ASN A 256 5.88 -1.21 -6.65
CA ASN A 256 6.07 -1.94 -5.40
C ASN A 256 5.63 -1.15 -4.17
N SER A 257 5.59 0.19 -4.25
CA SER A 257 5.19 1.06 -3.15
C SER A 257 3.74 0.82 -2.76
N HIS A 258 3.46 0.78 -1.46
CA HIS A 258 2.09 0.74 -0.96
C HIS A 258 1.56 2.16 -0.72
N TYR A 259 0.26 2.35 -0.91
CA TYR A 259 -0.37 3.67 -0.89
C TYR A 259 -0.21 4.40 0.45
N PHE A 260 -0.05 3.68 1.56
CA PHE A 260 0.30 4.28 2.86
C PHE A 260 1.62 5.05 2.78
N ALA A 261 2.72 4.39 2.34
CA ALA A 261 4.02 5.04 2.23
C ALA A 261 4.07 6.12 1.12
N MET A 262 3.31 5.94 0.03
CA MET A 262 3.18 6.96 -1.03
C MET A 262 2.51 8.24 -0.52
N ILE A 263 1.47 8.11 0.32
CA ILE A 263 0.81 9.24 0.99
C ILE A 263 1.75 9.87 2.00
N ASP A 264 2.41 9.07 2.85
CA ASP A 264 3.28 9.55 3.92
C ASP A 264 4.44 10.38 3.38
N GLN A 265 5.16 9.90 2.35
CA GLN A 265 6.26 10.63 1.73
C GLN A 265 5.80 11.93 1.04
N LEU A 266 4.57 11.95 0.51
CA LEU A 266 4.00 13.14 -0.11
C LEU A 266 3.64 14.18 0.95
N ILE A 267 3.05 13.75 2.07
CA ILE A 267 2.77 14.60 3.24
C ILE A 267 4.08 15.20 3.78
N GLU A 268 5.13 14.39 3.96
CA GLU A 268 6.41 14.88 4.47
C GLU A 268 7.01 15.97 3.60
N GLY A 269 7.03 15.79 2.27
CA GLY A 269 7.54 16.80 1.34
C GLY A 269 6.68 18.07 1.31
N HIS A 270 5.36 17.93 1.27
CA HIS A 270 4.41 19.05 1.25
C HIS A 270 4.44 19.88 2.54
N GLN A 271 4.43 19.24 3.71
CA GLN A 271 4.53 19.95 4.99
C GLN A 271 5.86 20.68 5.13
N TRP A 272 6.96 20.05 4.67
CA TRP A 272 8.26 20.70 4.67
C TRP A 272 8.28 21.95 3.78
N LEU A 273 7.70 21.87 2.58
CA LEU A 273 7.58 23.00 1.63
C LEU A 273 6.72 24.13 2.18
N GLU A 274 5.54 23.82 2.72
CA GLU A 274 4.64 24.79 3.31
C GLU A 274 5.33 25.55 4.47
N LYS A 275 5.96 24.82 5.39
CA LYS A 275 6.64 25.39 6.55
C LYS A 275 7.86 26.25 6.19
N ASN A 276 8.73 25.76 5.30
CA ASN A 276 10.04 26.39 5.07
C ASN A 276 10.03 27.42 3.94
N ILE A 277 9.25 27.17 2.90
CA ILE A 277 9.23 27.95 1.66
C ILE A 277 7.94 28.75 1.52
N GLY A 278 6.80 28.21 1.98
CA GLY A 278 5.48 28.81 1.80
C GLY A 278 4.94 28.58 0.39
N VAL A 279 5.20 27.42 -0.20
CA VAL A 279 4.76 27.05 -1.56
C VAL A 279 3.98 25.74 -1.56
N THR A 280 3.00 25.67 -2.44
CA THR A 280 2.20 24.48 -2.71
C THR A 280 2.37 24.04 -4.16
N PRO A 281 2.91 22.84 -4.43
CA PRO A 281 3.04 22.31 -5.79
C PRO A 281 1.70 22.27 -6.53
N ARG A 282 1.72 22.52 -7.84
CA ARG A 282 0.53 22.53 -8.71
C ARG A 282 0.46 21.36 -9.69
N SER A 283 1.60 20.75 -9.97
CA SER A 283 1.72 19.71 -11.01
C SER A 283 2.70 18.61 -10.61
N GLY A 284 2.37 17.37 -10.96
CA GLY A 284 3.23 16.21 -10.77
C GLY A 284 4.27 16.06 -11.88
N TRP A 285 5.44 15.59 -11.52
CA TRP A 285 6.58 15.29 -12.40
C TRP A 285 7.14 13.91 -12.03
N ALA A 286 6.91 12.92 -12.88
CA ALA A 286 7.31 11.53 -12.66
C ALA A 286 8.01 10.98 -13.90
N VAL A 287 9.29 11.34 -14.08
CA VAL A 287 10.03 10.97 -15.31
C VAL A 287 10.73 9.61 -15.25
N ASP A 288 10.99 9.10 -14.05
CA ASP A 288 11.82 7.90 -13.86
C ASP A 288 11.20 6.66 -13.19
N PRO A 289 9.95 6.63 -12.65
CA PRO A 289 9.32 5.37 -12.28
C PRO A 289 9.20 4.41 -13.47
N PHE A 290 9.44 3.11 -13.27
CA PHE A 290 9.54 2.12 -14.36
C PHE A 290 8.18 1.54 -14.77
N GLY A 291 7.33 2.41 -15.30
CA GLY A 291 5.89 2.19 -15.50
C GLY A 291 5.08 2.96 -14.45
N TYR A 292 3.78 3.16 -14.71
CA TYR A 292 2.96 4.05 -13.90
C TYR A 292 1.65 3.42 -13.46
N SER A 293 1.28 3.71 -12.23
CA SER A 293 0.05 3.24 -11.59
C SER A 293 -1.01 4.32 -11.64
N SER A 294 -2.27 3.93 -11.81
CA SER A 294 -3.41 4.85 -11.64
C SER A 294 -3.59 5.30 -10.18
N THR A 295 -2.84 4.79 -9.22
CA THR A 295 -2.89 5.30 -7.83
C THR A 295 -2.30 6.71 -7.72
N MET A 296 -1.16 6.99 -8.36
CA MET A 296 -0.52 8.31 -8.29
C MET A 296 -1.44 9.47 -8.73
N PRO A 297 -2.12 9.43 -9.90
CA PRO A 297 -3.03 10.51 -10.30
C PRO A 297 -4.14 10.77 -9.27
N TYR A 298 -4.67 9.74 -8.61
CA TYR A 298 -5.65 9.91 -7.52
C TYR A 298 -5.05 10.66 -6.34
N LEU A 299 -3.86 10.26 -5.87
CA LEU A 299 -3.19 10.91 -4.72
C LEU A 299 -2.86 12.37 -5.01
N LEU A 300 -2.37 12.67 -6.23
CA LEU A 300 -2.07 14.04 -6.65
C LEU A 300 -3.35 14.88 -6.74
N LYS A 301 -4.42 14.34 -7.34
CA LYS A 301 -5.72 15.02 -7.43
C LYS A 301 -6.32 15.33 -6.06
N ARG A 302 -6.32 14.36 -5.14
CA ARG A 302 -6.81 14.56 -3.75
C ARG A 302 -5.87 15.45 -2.92
N SER A 303 -4.64 15.66 -3.38
CA SER A 303 -3.70 16.68 -2.86
C SER A 303 -3.85 18.06 -3.51
N ASN A 304 -4.87 18.24 -4.37
CA ASN A 304 -5.20 19.49 -5.07
C ASN A 304 -4.23 19.88 -6.22
N LEU A 305 -3.52 18.91 -6.80
CA LEU A 305 -2.76 19.14 -8.03
C LEU A 305 -3.68 19.00 -9.25
N THR A 306 -3.42 19.80 -10.28
CA THR A 306 -4.30 19.90 -11.47
C THR A 306 -3.76 19.18 -12.69
N GLY A 307 -2.45 18.95 -12.75
CA GLY A 307 -1.80 18.29 -13.87
C GLY A 307 -0.65 17.38 -13.42
N MET A 308 -0.22 16.47 -14.30
CA MET A 308 0.95 15.63 -14.07
C MET A 308 1.65 15.28 -15.39
N LEU A 309 2.90 14.86 -15.28
CA LEU A 309 3.70 14.39 -16.40
C LEU A 309 4.30 13.01 -16.11
N ILE A 310 4.27 12.14 -17.12
CA ILE A 310 4.86 10.79 -17.12
C ILE A 310 5.74 10.55 -18.36
N GLN A 311 6.66 9.59 -18.27
CA GLN A 311 7.64 9.29 -19.30
C GLN A 311 7.82 7.80 -19.63
N ARG A 312 8.22 6.92 -18.71
CA ARG A 312 8.55 5.51 -18.97
C ARG A 312 7.33 4.59 -19.21
N VAL A 313 6.66 4.83 -20.34
CA VAL A 313 5.56 4.01 -20.87
C VAL A 313 6.09 3.15 -22.02
N HIS A 314 5.53 1.94 -22.20
CA HIS A 314 5.91 1.02 -23.26
C HIS A 314 5.95 1.72 -24.64
N TYR A 315 7.03 1.52 -25.39
CA TYR A 315 7.28 2.26 -26.65
C TYR A 315 6.16 2.12 -27.69
N ALA A 316 5.54 0.94 -27.83
CA ALA A 316 4.40 0.72 -28.72
C ALA A 316 3.15 1.56 -28.34
N ILE A 317 2.92 1.79 -27.04
CA ILE A 317 1.84 2.65 -26.56
C ILE A 317 2.15 4.11 -26.91
N LYS A 318 3.39 4.57 -26.66
CA LYS A 318 3.85 5.91 -27.08
C LYS A 318 3.65 6.12 -28.58
N LYS A 319 4.04 5.15 -29.41
CA LYS A 319 3.86 5.19 -30.88
C LYS A 319 2.39 5.35 -31.25
N HIS A 320 1.51 4.54 -30.66
CA HIS A 320 0.08 4.59 -30.93
C HIS A 320 -0.57 5.89 -30.47
N PHE A 321 -0.25 6.35 -29.25
CA PHE A 321 -0.79 7.61 -28.72
C PHE A 321 -0.25 8.81 -29.47
N ALA A 322 1.00 8.78 -29.93
CA ALA A 322 1.55 9.82 -30.79
C ALA A 322 0.84 9.88 -32.16
N ALA A 323 0.60 8.73 -32.79
CA ALA A 323 -0.10 8.64 -34.07
C ALA A 323 -1.56 9.09 -34.00
N THR A 324 -2.19 8.96 -32.82
CA THR A 324 -3.59 9.31 -32.57
C THR A 324 -3.76 10.61 -31.76
N GLN A 325 -2.65 11.33 -31.51
CA GLN A 325 -2.60 12.55 -30.69
C GLN A 325 -3.29 12.40 -29.32
N ASN A 326 -3.05 11.27 -28.66
CA ASN A 326 -3.60 10.89 -27.35
C ASN A 326 -2.54 10.89 -26.24
N LEU A 327 -1.42 11.60 -26.43
CA LEU A 327 -0.38 11.75 -25.41
C LEU A 327 -0.76 12.73 -24.28
N GLU A 328 -1.82 13.51 -24.46
CA GLU A 328 -2.41 14.38 -23.45
C GLU A 328 -3.83 13.87 -23.16
N PHE A 329 -4.15 13.56 -21.91
CA PHE A 329 -5.43 12.96 -21.54
C PHE A 329 -5.84 13.28 -20.10
N MET A 330 -7.13 13.22 -19.80
CA MET A 330 -7.61 13.19 -18.41
C MET A 330 -7.49 11.76 -17.88
N TRP A 331 -6.62 11.54 -16.90
CA TRP A 331 -6.44 10.23 -16.29
C TRP A 331 -7.42 10.05 -15.13
N ARG A 332 -8.34 9.10 -15.29
CA ARG A 332 -9.44 8.81 -14.36
C ARG A 332 -9.25 7.45 -13.68
N GLN A 333 -9.69 7.34 -12.44
CA GLN A 333 -9.82 6.04 -11.78
C GLN A 333 -10.89 5.19 -12.48
N THR A 334 -10.61 3.90 -12.67
CA THR A 334 -11.52 3.04 -13.44
C THR A 334 -12.89 2.87 -12.77
N TRP A 335 -12.96 3.07 -11.45
CA TRP A 335 -14.18 3.01 -10.65
C TRP A 335 -14.95 4.33 -10.53
N ASP A 336 -14.42 5.46 -11.01
CA ASP A 336 -15.03 6.79 -10.87
C ASP A 336 -15.96 7.10 -12.06
N PRO A 337 -17.29 7.19 -11.87
CA PRO A 337 -18.22 7.54 -12.93
C PRO A 337 -18.32 9.06 -13.20
N ASP A 338 -17.95 9.89 -12.22
CA ASP A 338 -18.37 11.30 -12.13
C ASP A 338 -17.24 12.29 -12.42
N SER A 339 -16.10 11.83 -12.95
CA SER A 339 -14.92 12.65 -13.29
C SER A 339 -14.23 13.35 -12.11
N SER A 340 -14.60 13.00 -10.88
CA SER A 340 -14.09 13.65 -9.67
C SER A 340 -12.60 13.38 -9.42
N THR A 341 -12.07 12.32 -10.02
CA THR A 341 -10.69 11.87 -9.89
C THR A 341 -9.80 12.30 -11.07
N ASP A 342 -10.35 12.99 -12.06
CA ASP A 342 -9.63 13.37 -13.27
C ASP A 342 -8.47 14.33 -12.97
N ILE A 343 -7.29 13.96 -13.46
CA ILE A 343 -6.12 14.84 -13.53
C ILE A 343 -5.60 14.90 -14.97
N PHE A 344 -5.19 16.07 -15.44
CA PHE A 344 -4.66 16.20 -16.79
C PHE A 344 -3.23 15.66 -16.84
N CYS A 345 -2.99 14.63 -17.64
CA CYS A 345 -1.71 13.94 -17.75
C CYS A 345 -1.06 14.23 -19.10
N HIS A 346 0.21 14.64 -19.07
CA HIS A 346 1.08 14.73 -20.24
C HIS A 346 2.02 13.52 -20.28
N MET A 347 1.89 12.69 -21.31
CA MET A 347 2.84 11.64 -21.62
C MET A 347 3.90 12.18 -22.59
N MET A 348 5.16 12.10 -22.19
CA MET A 348 6.29 12.41 -23.07
C MET A 348 6.38 11.36 -24.21
N PRO A 349 6.78 11.73 -25.44
CA PRO A 349 6.57 10.88 -26.62
C PRO A 349 7.73 9.91 -26.90
N PHE A 350 8.92 10.20 -26.41
CA PHE A 350 10.16 9.56 -26.86
C PHE A 350 10.80 8.68 -25.77
N TYR A 351 11.95 8.10 -26.11
CA TYR A 351 12.63 7.04 -25.36
C TYR A 351 13.09 7.44 -23.95
N SER A 352 13.67 8.63 -23.79
CA SER A 352 14.26 9.11 -22.52
C SER A 352 13.79 10.53 -22.18
N TYR A 353 14.01 10.98 -20.94
CA TYR A 353 13.85 12.37 -20.51
C TYR A 353 15.12 13.20 -20.70
N ASP A 354 16.20 12.62 -21.21
CA ASP A 354 17.43 13.35 -21.55
C ASP A 354 17.20 14.38 -22.67
N VAL A 355 18.14 15.32 -22.83
CA VAL A 355 18.07 16.35 -23.89
C VAL A 355 17.94 15.75 -25.31
N PRO A 356 18.73 14.72 -25.70
CA PRO A 356 18.58 14.06 -27.00
C PRO A 356 17.17 13.56 -27.32
N HIS A 357 16.38 13.14 -26.33
CA HIS A 357 15.05 12.58 -26.56
C HIS A 357 13.91 13.50 -26.10
N THR A 358 14.15 14.81 -25.96
CA THR A 358 13.13 15.75 -25.49
C THR A 358 12.89 16.94 -26.42
N CYS A 359 13.86 17.32 -27.26
CA CYS A 359 13.70 18.42 -28.20
C CYS A 359 12.81 18.05 -29.41
N GLY A 360 12.79 16.78 -29.82
CA GLY A 360 12.13 16.31 -31.04
C GLY A 360 12.52 14.87 -31.38
N PRO A 361 12.05 14.35 -32.52
CA PRO A 361 12.17 12.93 -32.85
C PRO A 361 13.59 12.47 -33.24
N ASP A 362 14.48 13.38 -33.66
CA ASP A 362 15.84 13.02 -34.08
C ASP A 362 16.87 13.31 -32.98
N PRO A 363 17.32 12.29 -32.24
CA PRO A 363 18.28 12.50 -31.16
C PRO A 363 19.67 12.92 -31.65
N LYS A 364 20.03 12.65 -32.92
CA LYS A 364 21.26 13.17 -33.53
C LYS A 364 21.20 14.69 -33.67
N ILE A 365 20.02 15.26 -33.93
CA ILE A 365 19.81 16.71 -33.97
C ILE A 365 19.72 17.27 -32.55
N CYS A 366 18.86 16.71 -31.71
CA CYS A 366 18.62 17.20 -30.35
C CYS A 366 19.87 17.21 -29.47
N CYS A 367 20.75 16.21 -29.61
CA CYS A 367 22.01 16.17 -28.87
C CYS A 367 22.92 17.39 -29.17
N GLN A 368 22.78 18.01 -30.36
CA GLN A 368 23.53 19.23 -30.71
C GLN A 368 23.00 20.50 -30.00
N PHE A 369 21.92 20.38 -29.23
CA PHE A 369 21.36 21.42 -28.38
C PHE A 369 21.45 21.07 -26.90
N ASP A 370 22.22 20.03 -26.55
CA ASP A 370 22.72 19.82 -25.19
C ASP A 370 24.09 20.47 -25.04
N PHE A 371 24.12 21.72 -24.60
CA PHE A 371 25.36 22.48 -24.48
C PHE A 371 26.32 21.99 -23.38
N LYS A 372 25.94 21.00 -22.55
CA LYS A 372 26.93 20.28 -21.68
C LYS A 372 27.89 19.44 -22.50
N ARG A 373 27.50 19.05 -23.71
CA ARG A 373 28.26 18.18 -24.62
C ARG A 373 29.13 18.96 -25.61
N LEU A 374 29.37 20.25 -25.36
CA LEU A 374 30.30 21.07 -26.15
C LEU A 374 31.69 20.40 -26.20
N PRO A 375 32.38 20.45 -27.36
CA PRO A 375 33.70 19.86 -27.51
C PRO A 375 34.68 20.30 -26.42
N GLY A 376 35.52 19.38 -25.96
CA GLY A 376 36.45 19.59 -24.84
C GLY A 376 35.91 19.14 -23.47
N GLY A 377 34.64 18.75 -23.40
CA GLY A 377 34.03 18.12 -22.22
C GLY A 377 34.28 16.61 -22.09
N ARG A 378 33.79 16.01 -21.00
CA ARG A 378 33.85 14.55 -20.75
C ARG A 378 32.72 13.75 -21.41
N ILE A 379 31.67 14.43 -21.86
CA ILE A 379 30.45 13.82 -22.40
C ILE A 379 30.28 14.29 -23.85
N ASN A 380 30.03 13.35 -24.75
CA ASN A 380 29.89 13.61 -26.19
C ASN A 380 28.52 13.14 -26.69
N CYS A 381 28.18 13.50 -27.92
CA CYS A 381 27.00 12.98 -28.60
C CYS A 381 27.28 11.59 -29.22
N PRO A 382 26.53 10.53 -28.84
CA PRO A 382 26.69 9.20 -29.41
C PRO A 382 26.53 9.16 -30.94
N TRP A 383 25.72 10.06 -31.50
CA TRP A 383 25.47 10.18 -32.94
C TRP A 383 26.57 10.94 -33.71
N LYS A 384 27.73 11.17 -33.09
CA LYS A 384 28.97 11.70 -33.71
C LYS A 384 28.86 13.12 -34.30
N VAL A 385 27.81 13.87 -33.94
CA VAL A 385 27.68 15.29 -34.29
C VAL A 385 27.61 16.10 -32.99
N PRO A 386 28.66 16.85 -32.62
CA PRO A 386 28.67 17.61 -31.39
C PRO A 386 27.83 18.89 -31.48
N PRO A 387 27.38 19.44 -30.34
CA PRO A 387 26.83 20.79 -30.28
C PRO A 387 27.88 21.84 -30.67
N ARG A 388 27.40 22.99 -31.16
CA ARG A 388 28.21 24.18 -31.48
C ARG A 388 27.71 25.35 -30.66
N ALA A 389 28.62 26.17 -30.13
CA ALA A 389 28.23 27.42 -29.49
C ALA A 389 27.48 28.31 -30.50
N ILE A 390 26.39 28.92 -30.04
CA ILE A 390 25.52 29.76 -30.85
C ILE A 390 26.15 31.13 -30.99
N THR A 391 26.31 31.58 -32.23
CA THR A 391 26.92 32.85 -32.62
C THR A 391 26.04 33.53 -33.65
N ASP A 392 26.24 34.83 -33.88
CA ASP A 392 25.46 35.56 -34.90
C ASP A 392 25.62 34.95 -36.30
N ALA A 393 26.78 34.33 -36.58
CA ALA A 393 27.05 33.66 -37.85
C ALA A 393 26.27 32.35 -38.05
N ASN A 394 25.89 31.63 -36.99
CA ASN A 394 25.24 30.32 -37.09
C ASN A 394 23.81 30.27 -36.53
N VAL A 395 23.37 31.29 -35.78
CA VAL A 395 22.08 31.26 -35.07
C VAL A 395 20.90 31.00 -36.00
N ALA A 396 20.94 31.49 -37.25
CA ALA A 396 19.88 31.24 -38.22
C ALA A 396 19.75 29.76 -38.62
N GLU A 397 20.87 29.13 -38.97
CA GLU A 397 20.93 27.70 -39.31
C GLU A 397 20.49 26.85 -38.10
N ARG A 398 21.00 27.18 -36.90
CA ARG A 398 20.72 26.43 -35.67
C ARG A 398 19.28 26.57 -35.21
N ALA A 399 18.74 27.78 -35.26
CA ALA A 399 17.35 28.06 -34.88
C ALA A 399 16.38 27.33 -35.81
N GLN A 400 16.64 27.31 -37.13
CA GLN A 400 15.80 26.58 -38.09
C GLN A 400 15.82 25.08 -37.82
N LEU A 401 17.00 24.52 -37.53
CA LEU A 401 17.16 23.09 -37.23
C LEU A 401 16.43 22.69 -35.93
N LEU A 402 16.49 23.52 -34.89
CA LEU A 402 15.76 23.28 -33.64
C LEU A 402 14.25 23.46 -33.82
N LEU A 403 13.84 24.50 -34.56
CA LEU A 403 12.44 24.76 -34.85
C LEU A 403 11.80 23.61 -35.64
N ASP A 404 12.52 22.99 -36.57
CA ASP A 404 12.05 21.77 -37.25
C ASP A 404 11.72 20.65 -36.26
N GLN A 405 12.59 20.42 -35.27
CA GLN A 405 12.37 19.41 -34.23
C GLN A 405 11.17 19.75 -33.33
N TYR A 406 11.02 21.03 -32.94
CA TYR A 406 9.86 21.50 -32.18
C TYR A 406 8.56 21.34 -32.97
N ARG A 407 8.56 21.70 -34.25
CA ARG A 407 7.40 21.53 -35.14
C ARG A 407 7.02 20.06 -35.27
N LYS A 408 7.98 19.17 -35.54
CA LYS A 408 7.74 17.71 -35.56
C LYS A 408 7.18 17.20 -34.24
N LYS A 409 7.77 17.57 -33.10
CA LYS A 409 7.27 17.15 -31.79
C LYS A 409 5.84 17.64 -31.55
N SER A 410 5.51 18.87 -31.94
CA SER A 410 4.17 19.44 -31.76
C SER A 410 3.07 18.70 -32.52
N LYS A 411 3.41 17.99 -33.61
CA LYS A 411 2.44 17.16 -34.36
C LYS A 411 1.89 15.98 -33.56
N LEU A 412 2.60 15.55 -32.52
CA LEU A 412 2.22 14.40 -31.68
C LEU A 412 1.19 14.79 -30.61
N TYR A 413 0.91 16.09 -30.45
CA TYR A 413 0.03 16.66 -29.44
C TYR A 413 -1.15 17.38 -30.09
N ARG A 414 -2.22 17.60 -29.33
CA ARG A 414 -3.42 18.32 -29.82
C ARG A 414 -3.25 19.82 -29.71
N SER A 415 -2.51 20.28 -28.69
CA SER A 415 -2.31 21.70 -28.44
C SER A 415 -1.16 22.29 -29.28
N ARG A 416 -1.25 23.60 -29.59
CA ARG A 416 -0.14 24.40 -30.14
C ARG A 416 0.79 24.94 -29.04
N VAL A 417 0.84 24.25 -27.89
CA VAL A 417 1.70 24.57 -26.75
C VAL A 417 2.61 23.38 -26.53
N LEU A 418 3.91 23.58 -26.67
CA LEU A 418 4.89 22.51 -26.65
C LEU A 418 5.73 22.57 -25.38
N LEU A 419 5.73 21.47 -24.64
CA LEU A 419 6.66 21.23 -23.54
C LEU A 419 7.96 20.61 -24.04
N VAL A 420 9.11 21.18 -23.65
CA VAL A 420 10.44 20.67 -23.99
C VAL A 420 11.31 20.62 -22.73
N PRO A 421 11.41 19.46 -22.05
CA PRO A 421 12.34 19.32 -20.93
C PRO A 421 13.79 19.56 -21.37
N LEU A 422 14.59 20.21 -20.51
CA LEU A 422 16.01 20.48 -20.73
C LEU A 422 16.82 20.04 -19.50
N GLY A 423 17.05 18.74 -19.40
CA GLY A 423 17.75 18.12 -18.28
C GLY A 423 18.12 16.67 -18.58
N ASP A 424 18.61 16.01 -17.55
CA ASP A 424 19.12 14.63 -17.49
C ASP A 424 19.51 14.39 -16.01
N ASP A 425 20.13 13.24 -15.72
CA ASP A 425 20.64 12.88 -14.40
C ASP A 425 21.74 13.84 -13.91
N PHE A 426 21.56 14.39 -12.70
CA PHE A 426 22.50 15.26 -11.99
C PHE A 426 23.10 16.38 -12.86
N ARG A 427 22.29 16.96 -13.75
CA ARG A 427 22.66 18.12 -14.58
C ARG A 427 22.71 19.40 -13.75
N TYR A 428 23.28 20.44 -14.32
CA TYR A 428 23.43 21.76 -13.72
C TYR A 428 24.39 21.78 -12.51
N ASP A 429 25.33 20.83 -12.45
CA ASP A 429 26.29 20.64 -11.37
C ASP A 429 27.42 21.67 -11.35
N LYS A 430 27.63 22.39 -12.46
CA LYS A 430 28.67 23.40 -12.60
C LYS A 430 28.11 24.75 -13.08
N PRO A 431 28.57 25.89 -12.55
CA PRO A 431 28.12 27.22 -12.99
C PRO A 431 28.26 27.47 -14.50
N GLN A 432 29.34 26.98 -15.12
CA GLN A 432 29.57 27.14 -16.56
C GLN A 432 28.51 26.43 -17.41
N GLU A 433 27.94 25.34 -16.89
CA GLU A 433 26.86 24.64 -17.56
C GLU A 433 25.58 25.46 -17.57
N TRP A 434 25.23 26.09 -16.44
CA TRP A 434 24.08 27.01 -16.37
C TRP A 434 24.18 28.13 -17.40
N ASP A 435 25.37 28.70 -17.57
CA ASP A 435 25.62 29.77 -18.53
C ASP A 435 25.59 29.25 -19.97
N ALA A 436 26.26 28.12 -20.23
CA ALA A 436 26.27 27.51 -21.55
C ALA A 436 24.87 27.12 -22.02
N GLN A 437 24.04 26.50 -21.17
CA GLN A 437 22.67 26.18 -21.53
C GLN A 437 21.84 27.45 -21.72
N PHE A 438 21.84 28.36 -20.74
CA PHE A 438 21.01 29.56 -20.80
C PHE A 438 21.36 30.48 -21.99
N LEU A 439 22.63 30.86 -22.14
CA LEU A 439 23.04 31.86 -23.14
C LEU A 439 22.84 31.36 -24.57
N ASN A 440 23.10 30.08 -24.84
CA ASN A 440 22.93 29.52 -26.18
C ASN A 440 21.45 29.40 -26.56
N TYR A 441 20.60 28.89 -25.65
CA TYR A 441 19.15 28.84 -25.88
C TYR A 441 18.54 30.24 -25.99
N GLN A 442 18.95 31.19 -25.14
CA GLN A 442 18.43 32.56 -25.19
C GLN A 442 18.74 33.24 -26.53
N ARG A 443 19.95 33.06 -27.08
CA ARG A 443 20.28 33.56 -28.44
C ARG A 443 19.38 32.96 -29.51
N ILE A 444 19.04 31.67 -29.40
CA ILE A 444 18.10 31.02 -30.32
C ILE A 444 16.68 31.59 -30.14
N PHE A 445 16.22 31.76 -28.89
CA PHE A 445 14.89 32.31 -28.59
C PHE A 445 14.75 33.74 -29.10
N ASP A 446 15.73 34.60 -28.83
CA ASP A 446 15.74 35.99 -29.29
C ASP A 446 15.65 36.04 -30.83
N PHE A 447 16.40 35.18 -31.51
CA PHE A 447 16.33 35.06 -32.97
C PHE A 447 14.96 34.59 -33.46
N LEU A 448 14.42 33.50 -32.90
CA LEU A 448 13.11 32.95 -33.29
C LEU A 448 11.98 33.96 -33.07
N ASN A 449 11.95 34.58 -31.89
CA ASN A 449 10.88 35.50 -31.48
C ASN A 449 10.94 36.85 -32.21
N SER A 450 12.12 37.27 -32.68
CA SER A 450 12.27 38.50 -33.48
C SER A 450 11.75 38.37 -34.93
N ARG A 451 11.34 37.18 -35.37
CA ARG A 451 10.95 36.88 -36.75
C ARG A 451 9.51 36.37 -36.82
N PRO A 452 8.51 37.27 -36.96
CA PRO A 452 7.10 36.90 -37.01
C PRO A 452 6.75 35.85 -38.07
N ASN A 453 7.47 35.83 -39.19
CA ASN A 453 7.29 34.87 -40.29
C ASN A 453 7.67 33.43 -39.93
N LEU A 454 8.30 33.19 -38.78
CA LEU A 454 8.56 31.83 -38.28
C LEU A 454 7.41 31.28 -37.42
N HIS A 455 6.41 32.10 -37.09
CA HIS A 455 5.19 31.72 -36.38
C HIS A 455 5.46 30.89 -35.11
N VAL A 456 6.42 31.32 -34.29
CA VAL A 456 6.83 30.65 -33.05
C VAL A 456 7.12 31.66 -31.95
N GLN A 457 6.79 31.29 -30.71
CA GLN A 457 7.22 31.97 -29.50
C GLN A 457 7.90 30.94 -28.60
N ALA A 458 9.22 31.02 -28.46
CA ALA A 458 10.02 30.13 -27.64
C ALA A 458 10.58 30.85 -26.41
N GLN A 459 10.48 30.23 -25.24
CA GLN A 459 11.00 30.78 -23.99
C GLN A 459 11.36 29.68 -22.99
N PHE A 460 12.16 30.04 -21.99
CA PHE A 460 12.25 29.22 -20.80
C PHE A 460 10.92 29.27 -20.03
N GLY A 461 10.50 28.13 -19.52
CA GLY A 461 9.29 27.98 -18.72
C GLY A 461 9.49 27.04 -17.55
N THR A 462 8.47 26.98 -16.72
CA THR A 462 8.27 25.90 -15.75
C THR A 462 7.19 24.93 -16.24
N LEU A 463 6.87 23.90 -15.44
CA LEU A 463 5.80 22.97 -15.79
C LEU A 463 4.41 23.64 -15.70
N SER A 464 4.21 24.50 -14.68
CA SER A 464 2.99 25.30 -14.55
C SER A 464 2.80 26.26 -15.73
N ASP A 465 3.86 26.91 -16.22
CA ASP A 465 3.78 27.79 -17.40
C ASP A 465 3.18 27.06 -18.64
N TYR A 466 3.60 25.81 -18.86
CA TYR A 466 3.08 24.97 -19.95
C TYR A 466 1.60 24.63 -19.77
N PHE A 467 1.20 24.12 -18.59
CA PHE A 467 -0.20 23.78 -18.35
C PHE A 467 -1.11 25.01 -18.36
N ASP A 468 -0.69 26.11 -17.74
CA ASP A 468 -1.46 27.36 -17.72
C ASP A 468 -1.64 27.93 -19.14
N ALA A 469 -0.62 27.84 -20.00
CA ALA A 469 -0.74 28.22 -21.40
C ALA A 469 -1.75 27.34 -22.16
N LEU A 470 -1.75 26.02 -21.92
CA LEU A 470 -2.71 25.09 -22.51
C LEU A 470 -4.15 25.42 -22.07
N TYR A 471 -4.38 25.57 -20.76
CA TYR A 471 -5.68 25.94 -20.20
C TYR A 471 -6.18 27.29 -20.70
N LYS A 472 -5.30 28.30 -20.74
CA LYS A 472 -5.62 29.63 -21.23
C LYS A 472 -6.04 29.62 -22.70
N LYS A 473 -5.38 28.82 -23.54
CA LYS A 473 -5.73 28.71 -24.96
C LYS A 473 -7.12 28.14 -25.20
N VAL A 474 -7.55 27.18 -24.37
CA VAL A 474 -8.89 26.58 -24.47
C VAL A 474 -9.96 27.33 -23.64
N GLY A 475 -9.58 28.34 -22.86
CA GLY A 475 -10.50 29.12 -22.02
C GLY A 475 -11.10 28.34 -20.85
N ILE A 476 -10.37 27.35 -20.29
CA ILE A 476 -10.85 26.49 -19.20
C ILE A 476 -10.01 26.68 -17.93
N VAL A 477 -10.65 26.56 -16.77
CA VAL A 477 -9.99 26.63 -15.46
C VAL A 477 -9.07 25.42 -15.25
N PRO A 478 -7.84 25.59 -14.73
CA PRO A 478 -6.96 24.47 -14.41
C PRO A 478 -7.63 23.38 -13.59
N GLY A 479 -7.40 22.12 -13.95
CA GLY A 479 -7.98 20.94 -13.29
C GLY A 479 -9.34 20.49 -13.84
N MET A 480 -9.97 21.26 -14.73
CA MET A 480 -11.14 20.85 -15.50
C MET A 480 -10.71 20.18 -16.82
N LYS A 481 -11.55 19.32 -17.41
CA LYS A 481 -11.29 18.65 -18.69
C LYS A 481 -11.25 19.67 -19.86
N PRO A 482 -10.11 19.88 -20.53
CA PRO A 482 -10.04 20.69 -21.73
C PRO A 482 -10.87 20.07 -22.88
N PRO A 483 -11.57 20.86 -23.73
CA PRO A 483 -12.38 20.32 -24.81
C PRO A 483 -11.49 19.62 -25.84
N GLY A 484 -11.94 18.48 -26.34
CA GLY A 484 -11.19 17.74 -27.35
C GLY A 484 -9.97 17.00 -26.82
N PHE A 485 -9.83 16.75 -25.52
CA PHE A 485 -8.84 15.81 -24.96
C PHE A 485 -9.54 14.54 -24.46
N PRO A 486 -8.96 13.35 -24.66
CA PRO A 486 -9.59 12.09 -24.27
C PRO A 486 -9.54 11.88 -22.75
N VAL A 487 -10.47 11.07 -22.24
CA VAL A 487 -10.39 10.48 -20.90
C VAL A 487 -9.83 9.07 -20.99
N LEU A 488 -8.83 8.78 -20.18
CA LEU A 488 -8.13 7.49 -20.11
C LEU A 488 -8.27 6.87 -18.73
N SER A 489 -8.47 5.55 -18.68
CA SER A 489 -8.34 4.76 -17.45
C SER A 489 -7.50 3.50 -17.64
N GLY A 490 -7.06 2.92 -16.52
CA GLY A 490 -6.07 1.84 -16.45
C GLY A 490 -4.67 2.36 -16.14
N ASP A 491 -3.69 1.47 -16.22
CA ASP A 491 -2.30 1.72 -15.86
C ASP A 491 -1.34 1.53 -17.05
N PHE A 492 -0.05 1.75 -16.80
CA PHE A 492 1.00 1.65 -17.81
C PHE A 492 2.04 0.57 -17.47
N PHE A 493 1.59 -0.55 -16.88
CA PHE A 493 2.40 -1.75 -16.66
C PHE A 493 2.11 -2.84 -17.71
N SER A 494 3.08 -3.64 -18.13
CA SER A 494 4.51 -3.59 -17.76
C SER A 494 5.35 -2.81 -18.77
N TYR A 495 6.25 -1.96 -18.26
CA TYR A 495 7.12 -1.11 -19.07
C TYR A 495 8.15 -1.93 -19.85
N ALA A 496 8.31 -1.60 -21.13
CA ALA A 496 9.47 -2.02 -21.93
C ALA A 496 10.04 -0.79 -22.66
N ASP A 497 11.34 -0.58 -22.49
CA ASP A 497 12.04 0.55 -23.11
C ASP A 497 12.42 0.27 -24.56
N ARG A 498 12.72 -0.99 -24.92
CA ARG A 498 13.03 -1.44 -26.28
C ARG A 498 12.83 -2.95 -26.43
N GLU A 499 12.58 -3.41 -27.65
CA GLU A 499 12.51 -4.83 -27.98
C GLU A 499 11.64 -5.63 -26.99
N ASP A 500 12.11 -6.79 -26.53
CA ASP A 500 11.46 -7.62 -25.51
C ASP A 500 11.96 -7.34 -24.08
N HIS A 501 12.59 -6.18 -23.85
CA HIS A 501 13.17 -5.81 -22.56
C HIS A 501 12.12 -5.26 -21.60
N TYR A 502 11.28 -6.16 -21.08
CA TYR A 502 10.31 -5.81 -20.05
C TYR A 502 10.99 -5.68 -18.68
N TRP A 503 10.67 -4.59 -17.99
CA TRP A 503 11.18 -4.25 -16.67
C TRP A 503 10.28 -4.88 -15.62
N THR A 504 10.21 -6.21 -15.60
CA THR A 504 9.37 -6.95 -14.64
C THR A 504 10.19 -7.67 -13.58
N GLY A 505 11.52 -7.64 -13.68
CA GLY A 505 12.42 -8.22 -12.69
C GLY A 505 12.44 -7.44 -11.38
N TYR A 506 12.34 -6.11 -11.44
CA TYR A 506 12.37 -5.24 -10.25
C TYR A 506 11.15 -5.40 -9.34
N TYR A 507 10.07 -6.02 -9.83
CA TYR A 507 8.92 -6.39 -9.00
C TYR A 507 9.34 -7.33 -7.86
N THR A 508 10.41 -8.12 -8.03
CA THR A 508 10.92 -9.05 -7.01
C THR A 508 12.35 -8.75 -6.53
N SER A 509 13.19 -8.06 -7.30
CA SER A 509 14.60 -7.80 -6.93
C SER A 509 14.78 -7.36 -5.46
N ARG A 510 15.65 -8.06 -4.71
CA ARG A 510 15.90 -7.86 -3.27
C ARG A 510 14.62 -7.90 -2.39
N PRO A 511 13.93 -9.05 -2.36
CA PRO A 511 12.65 -9.19 -1.67
C PRO A 511 12.76 -9.02 -0.14
N PHE A 512 13.94 -9.27 0.45
CA PHE A 512 14.20 -9.01 1.87
C PHE A 512 13.87 -7.57 2.29
N TYR A 513 14.34 -6.58 1.52
CA TYR A 513 14.11 -5.17 1.88
C TYR A 513 12.71 -4.70 1.52
N LYS A 514 12.07 -5.29 0.49
CA LYS A 514 10.63 -5.11 0.22
C LYS A 514 9.75 -5.62 1.37
N SER A 515 10.17 -6.70 2.04
CA SER A 515 9.52 -7.18 3.26
C SER A 515 9.78 -6.25 4.45
N LEU A 516 11.01 -5.77 4.62
CA LEU A 516 11.35 -4.83 5.69
C LEU A 516 10.58 -3.50 5.57
N ASP A 517 10.33 -3.02 4.35
CA ASP A 517 9.49 -1.86 4.06
C ASP A 517 8.07 -2.02 4.63
N ARG A 518 7.37 -3.12 4.30
CA ARG A 518 6.03 -3.40 4.84
C ARG A 518 6.00 -3.55 6.35
N VAL A 519 7.03 -4.19 6.93
CA VAL A 519 7.18 -4.27 8.39
C VAL A 519 7.32 -2.86 8.98
N LEU A 520 8.12 -1.99 8.37
CA LEU A 520 8.31 -0.63 8.83
C LEU A 520 7.03 0.21 8.71
N GLU A 521 6.29 0.09 7.59
CA GLU A 521 4.99 0.75 7.40
C GLU A 521 4.00 0.41 8.52
N ALA A 522 3.84 -0.89 8.81
CA ALA A 522 2.93 -1.36 9.85
C ALA A 522 3.32 -0.85 11.24
N HIS A 523 4.63 -0.87 11.57
CA HIS A 523 5.13 -0.34 12.84
C HIS A 523 5.00 1.19 12.92
N LEU A 524 5.20 1.91 11.81
CA LEU A 524 5.05 3.36 11.77
C LEU A 524 3.60 3.73 12.03
N ARG A 525 2.64 3.12 11.31
CA ARG A 525 1.20 3.32 11.54
C ARG A 525 0.81 3.02 13.00
N GLY A 526 1.25 1.88 13.55
CA GLY A 526 0.97 1.51 14.93
C GLY A 526 1.56 2.50 15.95
N ALA A 527 2.80 2.94 15.73
CA ALA A 527 3.47 3.92 16.58
C ALA A 527 2.82 5.30 16.53
N GLU A 528 2.45 5.79 15.34
CA GLU A 528 1.74 7.07 15.15
C GLU A 528 0.43 7.11 15.93
N ILE A 529 -0.40 6.06 15.76
CA ILE A 529 -1.70 5.97 16.43
C ILE A 529 -1.52 5.91 17.94
N LEU A 530 -0.68 5.00 18.46
CA LEU A 530 -0.46 4.87 19.90
C LEU A 530 0.17 6.12 20.51
N TYR A 531 1.16 6.73 19.86
CA TYR A 531 1.79 7.96 20.30
C TYR A 531 0.76 9.10 20.36
N SER A 532 -0.05 9.26 19.32
CA SER A 532 -1.09 10.29 19.25
C SER A 532 -2.13 10.15 20.37
N LEU A 533 -2.59 8.92 20.63
CA LEU A 533 -3.53 8.64 21.72
C LEU A 533 -2.91 8.83 23.10
N ALA A 534 -1.68 8.31 23.31
CA ALA A 534 -0.97 8.46 24.58
C ALA A 534 -0.72 9.94 24.92
N LEU A 535 -0.26 10.73 23.94
CA LEU A 535 -0.03 12.16 24.11
C LEU A 535 -1.33 12.93 24.36
N ALA A 536 -2.43 12.60 23.66
CA ALA A 536 -3.73 13.22 23.90
C ALA A 536 -4.22 12.95 25.33
N HIS A 537 -4.13 11.70 25.80
CA HIS A 537 -4.45 11.36 27.19
C HIS A 537 -3.53 12.04 28.21
N ALA A 538 -2.24 12.19 27.90
CA ALA A 538 -1.30 12.91 28.76
C ALA A 538 -1.62 14.41 28.87
N ARG A 539 -1.98 15.05 27.76
CA ARG A 539 -2.43 16.45 27.75
C ARG A 539 -3.74 16.63 28.51
N ARG A 540 -4.72 15.75 28.31
CA ARG A 540 -5.99 15.77 29.05
C ARG A 540 -5.80 15.64 30.56
N ALA A 541 -4.85 14.80 30.98
CA ALA A 541 -4.51 14.61 32.38
C ALA A 541 -3.58 15.70 32.96
N GLY A 542 -3.05 16.62 32.14
CA GLY A 542 -2.05 17.60 32.58
C GLY A 542 -0.68 17.00 32.92
N THR A 543 -0.35 15.82 32.39
CA THR A 543 0.88 15.06 32.65
C THR A 543 1.78 14.90 31.43
N ASP A 544 1.58 15.72 30.40
CA ASP A 544 2.38 15.72 29.16
C ASP A 544 3.86 16.00 29.41
N SER A 545 4.19 16.82 30.41
CA SER A 545 5.56 17.04 30.89
C SER A 545 6.30 15.76 31.35
N ARG A 546 5.57 14.69 31.69
CA ARG A 546 6.14 13.38 32.09
C ARG A 546 6.23 12.40 30.92
N TYR A 547 5.57 12.66 29.80
CA TYR A 547 5.56 11.82 28.61
C TYR A 547 6.71 12.21 27.65
N PRO A 548 7.41 11.27 26.99
CA PRO A 548 8.57 11.59 26.16
C PRO A 548 8.18 12.30 24.86
N LEU A 549 8.03 13.63 24.88
CA LEU A 549 7.77 14.41 23.67
C LEU A 549 8.89 14.26 22.62
N SER A 550 10.12 13.97 23.06
CA SER A 550 11.28 13.68 22.19
C SER A 550 11.07 12.50 21.24
N ASP A 551 10.15 11.59 21.56
CA ASP A 551 9.80 10.45 20.68
C ASP A 551 9.21 10.96 19.33
N TYR A 552 8.70 12.18 19.27
CA TYR A 552 8.23 12.80 18.01
C TYR A 552 9.33 12.93 16.96
N ALA A 553 10.54 13.33 17.37
CA ALA A 553 11.67 13.44 16.44
C ALA A 553 12.07 12.07 15.85
N LEU A 554 11.90 11.00 16.62
CA LEU A 554 12.13 9.63 16.16
C LEU A 554 11.05 9.19 15.14
N LEU A 555 9.78 9.56 15.37
CA LEU A 555 8.70 9.37 14.38
C LEU A 555 9.00 10.10 13.08
N SER A 556 9.36 11.39 13.14
CA SER A 556 9.69 12.18 11.95
C SER A 556 10.87 11.57 11.17
N ASN A 557 11.91 11.09 11.86
CA ASN A 557 13.02 10.39 11.21
C ASN A 557 12.58 9.09 10.54
N ALA A 558 11.72 8.30 11.19
CA ALA A 558 11.17 7.08 10.60
C ALA A 558 10.33 7.37 9.35
N ARG A 559 9.48 8.40 9.36
CA ARG A 559 8.71 8.86 8.18
C ARG A 559 9.64 9.23 7.02
N ARG A 560 10.68 10.03 7.28
CA ARG A 560 11.64 10.47 6.26
C ARG A 560 12.47 9.31 5.70
N ASN A 561 12.86 8.33 6.51
CA ASN A 561 13.59 7.16 6.04
C ASN A 561 12.70 6.19 5.26
N LEU A 562 11.46 5.97 5.70
CA LEU A 562 10.47 5.21 4.94
C LEU A 562 10.19 5.89 3.60
N GLY A 563 9.97 7.21 3.62
CA GLY A 563 9.74 8.02 2.42
C GLY A 563 10.94 8.01 1.47
N LEU A 564 12.17 8.03 2.00
CA LEU A 564 13.38 7.90 1.19
C LEU A 564 13.43 6.54 0.48
N PHE A 565 13.02 5.46 1.18
CA PHE A 565 13.00 4.11 0.62
C PHE A 565 11.93 3.90 -0.45
N GLN A 566 10.94 4.80 -0.57
CA GLN A 566 9.97 4.74 -1.66
C GLN A 566 10.57 5.17 -3.00
N HIS A 567 11.80 5.71 -3.04
CA HIS A 567 12.49 6.07 -4.28
C HIS A 567 12.54 4.90 -5.27
N HIS A 568 12.43 5.20 -6.56
CA HIS A 568 12.41 4.23 -7.65
C HIS A 568 13.71 3.42 -7.85
N ASP A 569 14.80 3.63 -7.09
CA ASP A 569 15.91 2.67 -6.99
C ASP A 569 16.08 1.99 -5.63
N ALA A 570 15.25 2.37 -4.66
CA ALA A 570 15.29 1.85 -3.30
C ALA A 570 14.41 0.61 -3.16
N ILE A 571 13.08 0.79 -2.99
CA ILE A 571 12.13 -0.33 -2.86
C ILE A 571 12.12 -1.26 -4.08
N THR A 572 12.43 -0.74 -5.27
CA THR A 572 12.57 -1.52 -6.51
C THR A 572 13.72 -2.52 -6.45
N GLY A 573 14.69 -2.32 -5.57
CA GLY A 573 15.88 -3.15 -5.46
C GLY A 573 16.83 -2.94 -6.64
N THR A 574 16.93 -1.72 -7.18
CA THR A 574 17.75 -1.42 -8.36
C THR A 574 18.94 -0.49 -8.10
N ALA A 575 19.25 -0.18 -6.83
CA ALA A 575 20.47 0.52 -6.43
C ALA A 575 21.72 -0.38 -6.32
N LYS A 576 22.91 0.18 -6.13
CA LYS A 576 24.11 -0.63 -5.84
C LYS A 576 24.03 -1.25 -4.45
N GLU A 577 24.67 -2.40 -4.27
CA GLU A 577 24.72 -3.12 -2.97
C GLU A 577 25.04 -2.20 -1.78
N ALA A 578 26.08 -1.37 -1.87
CA ALA A 578 26.44 -0.43 -0.79
C ALA A 578 25.34 0.61 -0.48
N VAL A 579 24.52 0.95 -1.47
CA VAL A 579 23.38 1.87 -1.33
C VAL A 579 22.19 1.14 -0.70
N VAL A 580 21.94 -0.10 -1.11
CA VAL A 580 20.93 -0.94 -0.46
C VAL A 580 21.25 -1.18 1.01
N VAL A 581 22.52 -1.37 1.37
CA VAL A 581 22.94 -1.45 2.76
C VAL A 581 22.66 -0.13 3.51
N ASP A 582 22.91 1.04 2.90
CA ASP A 582 22.58 2.35 3.51
C ASP A 582 21.07 2.46 3.79
N TYR A 583 20.24 2.09 2.82
CA TYR A 583 18.79 2.02 3.03
C TYR A 583 18.41 1.04 4.14
N GLY A 584 18.94 -0.18 4.12
CA GLY A 584 18.67 -1.19 5.14
C GLY A 584 19.03 -0.73 6.55
N VAL A 585 20.17 -0.05 6.73
CA VAL A 585 20.57 0.54 8.02
C VAL A 585 19.55 1.59 8.49
N ARG A 586 19.10 2.48 7.59
CA ARG A 586 18.10 3.51 7.91
C ARG A 586 16.76 2.88 8.31
N LEU A 587 16.29 1.88 7.56
CA LEU A 587 15.05 1.15 7.85
C LEU A 587 15.15 0.41 9.19
N PHE A 588 16.27 -0.27 9.44
CA PHE A 588 16.52 -0.99 10.69
C PHE A 588 16.50 -0.06 11.92
N HIS A 589 17.24 1.04 11.88
CA HIS A 589 17.24 2.01 12.97
C HIS A 589 15.85 2.63 13.19
N SER A 590 15.13 2.94 12.10
CA SER A 590 13.76 3.45 12.19
C SER A 590 12.84 2.43 12.84
N LEU A 591 12.93 1.15 12.47
CA LEU A 591 12.13 0.08 13.08
C LEU A 591 12.42 -0.06 14.58
N MET A 592 13.68 -0.01 15.00
CA MET A 592 14.05 -0.08 16.42
C MET A 592 13.50 1.14 17.21
N ASN A 593 13.57 2.33 16.62
CA ASN A 593 13.01 3.54 17.21
C ASN A 593 11.48 3.46 17.33
N LEU A 594 10.78 2.97 16.30
CA LEU A 594 9.32 2.81 16.35
C LEU A 594 8.89 1.80 17.40
N LYS A 595 9.60 0.67 17.53
CA LYS A 595 9.37 -0.29 18.61
C LYS A 595 9.51 0.36 19.98
N ARG A 596 10.52 1.22 20.18
CA ARG A 596 10.69 2.01 21.40
C ARG A 596 9.51 2.95 21.67
N ILE A 597 9.02 3.65 20.64
CA ILE A 597 7.86 4.55 20.77
C ILE A 597 6.61 3.76 21.16
N ILE A 598 6.38 2.60 20.53
CA ILE A 598 5.24 1.72 20.84
C ILE A 598 5.28 1.26 22.30
N ILE A 599 6.42 0.76 22.80
CA ILE A 599 6.52 0.33 24.21
C ILE A 599 6.32 1.49 25.19
N ASN A 600 6.78 2.70 24.87
CA ASN A 600 6.60 3.88 25.73
C ASN A 600 5.14 4.33 25.78
N ALA A 601 4.49 4.40 24.62
CA ALA A 601 3.08 4.74 24.50
C ALA A 601 2.21 3.68 25.18
N ALA A 602 2.49 2.40 24.95
CA ALA A 602 1.78 1.30 25.56
C ALA A 602 1.91 1.33 27.10
N HIS A 603 3.13 1.51 27.63
CA HIS A 603 3.35 1.63 29.08
C HIS A 603 2.51 2.77 29.67
N TYR A 604 2.53 3.96 29.07
CA TYR A 604 1.71 5.07 29.54
C TYR A 604 0.21 4.72 29.53
N LEU A 605 -0.28 4.13 28.44
CA LEU A 605 -1.70 3.81 28.24
C LEU A 605 -2.22 2.70 29.16
N VAL A 606 -1.42 1.66 29.46
CA VAL A 606 -1.84 0.57 30.35
C VAL A 606 -1.65 0.87 31.84
N LEU A 607 -0.90 1.90 32.22
CA LEU A 607 -0.67 2.18 33.64
C LEU A 607 -1.98 2.63 34.33
N GLY A 608 -2.38 1.96 35.40
CA GLY A 608 -3.61 2.27 36.13
C GLY A 608 -3.55 3.62 36.86
N ASN A 609 -2.37 3.99 37.39
CA ASN A 609 -2.10 5.31 37.94
C ASN A 609 -1.12 6.07 37.05
N LYS A 610 -1.61 7.02 36.25
CA LYS A 610 -0.78 7.80 35.31
C LYS A 610 0.30 8.62 36.02
N ASP A 611 0.10 8.99 37.29
CA ASP A 611 1.11 9.74 38.05
C ASP A 611 2.39 8.94 38.30
N ALA A 612 2.29 7.61 38.32
CA ALA A 612 3.44 6.72 38.51
C ALA A 612 4.26 6.52 37.23
N TYR A 613 3.85 7.10 36.09
CA TYR A 613 4.61 6.99 34.86
C TYR A 613 5.94 7.73 34.99
N HIS A 614 7.02 7.01 34.69
CA HIS A 614 8.36 7.56 34.61
C HIS A 614 9.02 7.08 33.33
N TYR A 615 9.50 8.04 32.54
CA TYR A 615 10.28 7.76 31.35
C TYR A 615 11.75 7.53 31.72
N ASP A 616 12.22 6.30 31.56
CA ASP A 616 13.63 5.94 31.67
C ASP A 616 14.11 5.32 30.34
N PRO A 617 14.93 6.02 29.56
CA PRO A 617 15.44 5.51 28.29
C PRO A 617 16.45 4.35 28.44
N ALA A 618 17.08 4.21 29.60
CA ALA A 618 18.08 3.16 29.86
C ALA A 618 17.43 1.87 30.39
N ALA A 619 16.27 1.97 31.04
CA ALA A 619 15.52 0.85 31.59
C ALA A 619 14.02 0.94 31.22
N PRO A 620 13.65 0.65 29.96
CA PRO A 620 12.25 0.68 29.55
C PRO A 620 11.42 -0.35 30.33
N PHE A 621 10.17 0.01 30.66
CA PHE A 621 9.28 -0.85 31.45
C PHE A 621 8.80 -2.09 30.68
N LEU A 622 8.45 -1.91 29.41
CA LEU A 622 8.11 -3.00 28.49
C LEU A 622 9.31 -3.27 27.57
N SER A 623 9.51 -4.51 27.16
CA SER A 623 10.46 -4.89 26.10
C SER A 623 9.70 -5.35 24.85
N THR A 624 10.40 -5.47 23.74
CA THR A 624 9.87 -6.09 22.52
C THR A 624 9.94 -7.61 22.63
N ASP A 625 9.08 -8.33 21.91
CA ASP A 625 9.07 -9.79 21.90
C ASP A 625 10.00 -10.41 20.85
N ASP A 626 10.66 -9.59 20.03
CA ASP A 626 11.70 -9.99 19.09
C ASP A 626 12.91 -9.04 19.14
N THR A 627 14.02 -9.51 18.59
CA THR A 627 15.24 -8.73 18.36
C THR A 627 15.73 -8.96 16.95
N ARG A 628 16.49 -8.00 16.42
CA ARG A 628 17.15 -8.11 15.12
C ARG A 628 18.60 -7.67 15.32
N LEU A 629 19.55 -8.52 14.93
CA LEU A 629 20.97 -8.26 15.14
C LEU A 629 21.46 -7.06 14.32
N ASN A 630 21.02 -6.97 13.07
CA ASN A 630 21.44 -5.96 12.12
C ASN A 630 20.41 -5.82 10.98
N GLN A 631 20.74 -4.98 10.01
CA GLN A 631 19.89 -4.63 8.87
C GLN A 631 19.59 -5.77 7.89
N ASP A 632 20.37 -6.86 7.87
CA ASP A 632 20.18 -8.01 6.99
C ASP A 632 19.80 -9.31 7.72
N SER A 633 19.39 -9.21 8.99
CA SER A 633 18.92 -10.33 9.80
C SER A 633 17.40 -10.42 9.86
N LEU A 634 16.90 -11.66 9.83
CA LEU A 634 15.52 -11.98 10.20
C LEU A 634 15.30 -11.73 11.70
N PRO A 635 14.07 -11.42 12.14
CA PRO A 635 13.78 -11.25 13.55
C PRO A 635 13.89 -12.57 14.32
N GLU A 636 14.48 -12.51 15.50
CA GLU A 636 14.58 -13.61 16.46
C GLU A 636 13.68 -13.33 17.66
N ARG A 637 12.71 -14.22 17.92
CA ARG A 637 11.78 -14.09 19.05
C ARG A 637 12.53 -14.26 20.38
N THR A 638 12.17 -13.43 21.35
CA THR A 638 12.71 -13.45 22.71
C THR A 638 11.98 -14.48 23.57
N VAL A 639 12.72 -15.12 24.48
CA VAL A 639 12.17 -16.11 25.40
C VAL A 639 11.81 -15.45 26.72
N ILE A 640 10.54 -15.51 27.11
CA ILE A 640 10.08 -15.07 28.42
C ILE A 640 10.47 -16.13 29.46
N LYS A 641 11.30 -15.72 30.42
CA LYS A 641 11.69 -16.56 31.55
C LYS A 641 10.57 -16.57 32.59
N LEU A 642 10.02 -17.76 32.84
CA LEU A 642 9.02 -18.02 33.86
C LEU A 642 9.69 -18.60 35.12
N ASP A 643 9.40 -17.99 36.26
CA ASP A 643 9.84 -18.41 37.60
C ASP A 643 8.64 -18.49 38.56
N ALA A 644 8.87 -18.31 39.87
CA ALA A 644 7.81 -18.35 40.87
C ALA A 644 6.86 -17.14 40.79
N SER A 645 7.31 -16.02 40.24
CA SER A 645 6.53 -14.79 40.09
C SER A 645 5.82 -14.75 38.73
N PRO A 646 4.61 -14.18 38.66
CA PRO A 646 3.92 -14.02 37.39
C PRO A 646 4.61 -13.02 36.47
N ARG A 647 4.63 -13.33 35.17
CA ARG A 647 5.11 -12.42 34.12
C ARG A 647 3.93 -11.72 33.46
N LEU A 648 3.93 -10.40 33.47
CA LEU A 648 2.92 -9.60 32.76
C LEU A 648 3.35 -9.38 31.32
N VAL A 649 2.37 -9.46 30.42
CA VAL A 649 2.54 -9.26 28.98
C VAL A 649 1.44 -8.34 28.46
N VAL A 650 1.82 -7.31 27.70
CA VAL A 650 0.90 -6.42 27.01
C VAL A 650 0.83 -6.83 25.54
N VAL A 651 -0.36 -6.94 24.99
CA VAL A 651 -0.60 -7.33 23.60
C VAL A 651 -1.34 -6.21 22.88
N PHE A 652 -0.76 -5.70 21.78
CA PHE A 652 -1.32 -4.61 20.98
C PHE A 652 -1.96 -5.12 19.70
N ASN A 653 -3.22 -4.75 19.48
CA ASN A 653 -3.88 -4.89 18.18
C ASN A 653 -3.80 -3.57 17.40
N PRO A 654 -3.00 -3.49 16.33
CA PRO A 654 -2.87 -2.27 15.54
C PRO A 654 -4.05 -2.01 14.59
N LEU A 655 -5.07 -2.87 14.54
CA LEU A 655 -6.22 -2.73 13.65
C LEU A 655 -7.42 -2.10 14.36
N GLU A 656 -8.19 -1.32 13.63
CA GLU A 656 -9.42 -0.63 14.05
C GLU A 656 -10.64 -1.54 14.22
N GLN A 657 -10.46 -2.84 14.02
CA GLN A 657 -11.46 -3.86 14.27
C GLN A 657 -11.03 -4.73 15.46
N GLU A 658 -12.01 -5.22 16.23
CA GLU A 658 -11.75 -6.24 17.24
C GLU A 658 -11.17 -7.49 16.57
N ARG A 659 -10.15 -8.08 17.17
CA ARG A 659 -9.42 -9.21 16.60
C ARG A 659 -9.39 -10.38 17.56
N LEU A 660 -10.04 -11.48 17.21
CA LEU A 660 -9.76 -12.78 17.80
C LEU A 660 -8.52 -13.37 17.11
N SER A 661 -7.45 -13.63 17.86
CA SER A 661 -6.19 -14.10 17.27
C SER A 661 -5.43 -15.04 18.19
N VAL A 662 -4.65 -15.92 17.56
CA VAL A 662 -3.70 -16.80 18.25
C VAL A 662 -2.37 -16.06 18.42
N VAL A 663 -2.07 -15.66 19.66
CA VAL A 663 -0.87 -14.88 20.02
C VAL A 663 0.26 -15.84 20.44
N PRO A 664 1.34 -15.97 19.65
CA PRO A 664 2.45 -16.85 19.98
C PRO A 664 3.47 -16.17 20.91
N ILE A 665 3.92 -16.88 21.95
CA ILE A 665 4.95 -16.42 22.90
C ILE A 665 5.95 -17.54 23.14
N LEU A 666 7.25 -17.24 23.18
CA LEU A 666 8.27 -18.21 23.59
C LEU A 666 8.51 -18.14 25.10
N VAL A 667 8.55 -19.32 25.73
CA VAL A 667 8.76 -19.48 27.17
C VAL A 667 9.80 -20.55 27.46
N ASN A 668 10.42 -20.49 28.63
CA ASN A 668 11.46 -21.44 29.04
C ASN A 668 10.95 -22.68 29.79
N SER A 669 9.64 -22.94 29.80
CA SER A 669 9.05 -24.04 30.57
C SER A 669 7.78 -24.57 29.91
N PRO A 670 7.52 -25.89 29.96
CA PRO A 670 6.27 -26.45 29.45
C PRO A 670 5.10 -26.31 30.45
N HIS A 671 5.38 -25.87 31.68
CA HIS A 671 4.42 -25.76 32.78
C HIS A 671 3.91 -24.33 32.90
N VAL A 672 3.00 -23.94 32.02
CA VAL A 672 2.49 -22.56 31.92
C VAL A 672 1.00 -22.51 32.16
N ARG A 673 0.54 -21.49 32.86
CA ARG A 673 -0.87 -21.09 32.93
C ARG A 673 -0.98 -19.64 32.51
N VAL A 674 -1.89 -19.35 31.59
CA VAL A 674 -2.16 -17.99 31.11
C VAL A 674 -3.44 -17.50 31.75
N LEU A 675 -3.41 -16.31 32.34
CA LEU A 675 -4.58 -15.65 32.91
C LEU A 675 -4.84 -14.31 32.21
N SER A 676 -6.10 -13.90 32.17
CA SER A 676 -6.49 -12.53 31.83
C SER A 676 -6.04 -11.55 32.92
N GLU A 677 -6.17 -10.25 32.65
CA GLU A 677 -6.00 -9.19 33.65
C GLU A 677 -6.81 -9.44 34.92
N GLU A 678 -8.05 -9.93 34.78
CA GLU A 678 -9.00 -10.22 35.87
C GLU A 678 -8.74 -11.57 36.55
N GLY A 679 -7.68 -12.29 36.17
CA GLY A 679 -7.31 -13.58 36.75
C GLY A 679 -8.06 -14.79 36.18
N GLN A 680 -8.82 -14.63 35.09
CA GLN A 680 -9.53 -15.73 34.44
C GLN A 680 -8.57 -16.59 33.61
N PRO A 681 -8.60 -17.92 33.70
CA PRO A 681 -7.72 -18.78 32.91
C PRO A 681 -8.07 -18.70 31.42
N LEU A 682 -7.05 -18.47 30.59
CA LEU A 682 -7.17 -18.48 29.14
C LEU A 682 -6.62 -19.81 28.58
N PRO A 683 -7.32 -20.43 27.62
CA PRO A 683 -6.84 -21.65 27.01
C PRO A 683 -5.58 -21.35 26.15
N ALA A 684 -4.63 -22.26 26.18
CA ALA A 684 -3.34 -22.14 25.51
C ALA A 684 -2.96 -23.43 24.79
N GLN A 685 -2.31 -23.33 23.63
CA GLN A 685 -1.64 -24.45 22.97
C GLN A 685 -0.13 -24.39 23.25
N LEU A 686 0.43 -25.48 23.78
CA LEU A 686 1.87 -25.67 23.94
C LEU A 686 2.42 -26.44 22.74
N SER A 687 3.39 -25.85 22.05
CA SER A 687 4.08 -26.44 20.91
C SER A 687 5.60 -26.37 21.04
N ALA A 688 6.28 -27.25 20.31
CA ALA A 688 7.73 -27.34 20.32
C ALA A 688 8.32 -26.16 19.55
N TYR A 689 9.40 -25.57 20.06
CA TYR A 689 10.22 -24.65 19.28
C TYR A 689 11.33 -25.42 18.57
N TRP A 690 11.46 -25.24 17.26
CA TRP A 690 12.37 -26.01 16.41
C TRP A 690 13.51 -25.15 15.90
N GLY A 691 14.75 -25.61 16.09
CA GLY A 691 15.94 -24.95 15.55
C GLY A 691 16.27 -25.39 14.12
N SER A 692 15.79 -26.57 13.73
CA SER A 692 15.98 -27.17 12.40
C SER A 692 14.75 -28.00 12.00
N ALA A 693 14.84 -28.79 10.93
CA ALA A 693 13.79 -29.71 10.53
C ALA A 693 13.53 -30.82 11.59
N THR A 694 14.58 -31.26 12.29
CA THR A 694 14.56 -32.45 13.17
C THR A 694 15.02 -32.18 14.61
N ASP A 695 15.44 -30.95 14.92
CA ASP A 695 15.94 -30.58 16.25
C ASP A 695 14.97 -29.67 17.00
N MET A 696 14.35 -30.22 18.04
CA MET A 696 13.69 -29.40 19.06
C MET A 696 14.73 -28.65 19.89
N VAL A 697 14.49 -27.38 20.16
CA VAL A 697 15.35 -26.61 21.06
C VAL A 697 15.00 -26.97 22.51
N PRO A 698 15.97 -27.40 23.33
CA PRO A 698 15.71 -27.75 24.73
C PRO A 698 15.23 -26.55 25.52
N ASP A 699 14.32 -26.80 26.47
CA ASP A 699 13.80 -25.81 27.41
C ASP A 699 13.18 -24.56 26.78
N ILE A 700 12.82 -24.59 25.49
CA ILE A 700 12.12 -23.49 24.81
C ILE A 700 10.85 -24.04 24.16
N TYR A 701 9.73 -23.41 24.48
CA TYR A 701 8.40 -23.81 24.00
C TYR A 701 7.65 -22.61 23.46
N GLN A 702 6.80 -22.85 22.46
CA GLN A 702 5.84 -21.85 22.00
C GLN A 702 4.50 -22.07 22.71
N VAL A 703 4.07 -21.07 23.47
CA VAL A 703 2.73 -20.99 24.03
C VAL A 703 1.90 -20.09 23.13
N SER A 704 0.86 -20.64 22.52
CA SER A 704 -0.02 -19.94 21.58
C SER A 704 -1.36 -19.70 22.28
N ILE A 705 -1.71 -18.44 22.46
CA ILE A 705 -2.80 -18.00 23.34
C ILE A 705 -3.95 -17.51 22.47
N LEU A 706 -5.15 -18.06 22.66
CA LEU A 706 -6.33 -17.51 22.03
C LEU A 706 -6.78 -16.26 22.80
N ALA A 707 -6.65 -15.09 22.18
CA ALA A 707 -6.98 -13.81 22.81
C ALA A 707 -7.90 -12.98 21.91
N ARG A 708 -8.92 -12.37 22.53
CA ARG A 708 -9.75 -11.34 21.91
C ARG A 708 -9.15 -9.98 22.23
N LEU A 709 -8.69 -9.30 21.20
CA LEU A 709 -7.95 -8.05 21.30
C LEU A 709 -8.84 -6.87 20.89
N PRO A 710 -8.94 -5.82 21.72
CA PRO A 710 -9.74 -4.63 21.40
C PRO A 710 -9.20 -3.89 20.17
N ALA A 711 -10.08 -3.23 19.41
CA ALA A 711 -9.71 -2.40 18.27
C ALA A 711 -8.74 -1.27 18.69
N LEU A 712 -7.60 -1.14 18.00
CA LEU A 712 -6.48 -0.23 18.31
C LEU A 712 -5.96 -0.33 19.76
N GLY A 713 -6.37 -1.35 20.51
CA GLY A 713 -6.22 -1.38 21.95
C GLY A 713 -5.13 -2.31 22.46
N LEU A 714 -4.92 -2.26 23.78
CA LEU A 714 -3.90 -3.01 24.50
C LEU A 714 -4.56 -3.96 25.48
N ARG A 715 -4.22 -5.26 25.44
CA ARG A 715 -4.69 -6.27 26.38
C ARG A 715 -3.58 -6.67 27.33
N VAL A 716 -3.85 -6.75 28.63
CA VAL A 716 -2.91 -7.25 29.64
C VAL A 716 -3.18 -8.73 29.94
N LEU A 717 -2.12 -9.54 29.93
CA LEU A 717 -2.13 -10.97 30.23
C LEU A 717 -1.11 -11.30 31.33
N GLN A 718 -1.35 -12.39 32.07
CA GLN A 718 -0.44 -12.90 33.09
C GLN A 718 0.01 -14.33 32.75
N LEU A 719 1.31 -14.58 32.77
CA LEU A 719 1.91 -15.90 32.59
C LEU A 719 2.44 -16.40 33.94
N HIS A 720 1.98 -17.58 34.36
CA HIS A 720 2.37 -18.22 35.62
C HIS A 720 3.03 -19.56 35.34
N LYS A 721 4.10 -19.88 36.07
CA LYS A 721 4.70 -21.22 36.04
C LYS A 721 3.94 -22.14 36.99
N VAL A 722 3.17 -23.09 36.46
CA VAL A 722 2.34 -24.00 37.26
C VAL A 722 2.38 -25.41 36.71
N PHE A 723 2.61 -26.40 37.57
CA PHE A 723 2.70 -27.83 37.18
C PHE A 723 1.36 -28.40 36.67
N ASP A 724 0.25 -27.91 37.21
CA ASP A 724 -1.09 -28.36 36.83
C ASP A 724 -1.80 -27.32 35.94
N GLY A 725 -1.50 -27.37 34.66
CA GLY A 725 -2.04 -26.46 33.65
C GLY A 725 -3.19 -27.09 32.86
N HIS A 726 -4.31 -27.45 33.50
CA HIS A 726 -5.46 -28.04 32.80
C HIS A 726 -5.95 -27.25 31.56
N ALA A 727 -5.71 -25.93 31.51
CA ALA A 727 -6.05 -25.07 30.38
C ALA A 727 -4.98 -24.99 29.26
N THR A 728 -3.81 -25.59 29.45
CA THR A 728 -2.73 -25.62 28.46
C THR A 728 -2.65 -27.00 27.82
N LEU A 729 -3.05 -27.08 26.56
CA LEU A 729 -3.14 -28.31 25.79
C LEU A 729 -1.90 -28.47 24.91
N LYS A 730 -1.40 -29.70 24.78
CA LYS A 730 -0.19 -30.02 24.03
C LYS A 730 -0.51 -30.31 22.57
N SER A 731 0.28 -29.79 21.64
CA SER A 731 0.27 -30.24 20.25
C SER A 731 1.01 -31.58 20.10
N SER A 732 0.65 -32.35 19.07
CA SER A 732 1.40 -33.53 18.61
C SER A 732 2.17 -33.22 17.33
N VAL A 733 3.30 -33.93 17.14
CA VAL A 733 4.14 -33.78 15.95
C VAL A 733 4.34 -35.13 15.27
N ARG A 734 4.13 -35.17 13.96
CA ARG A 734 4.48 -36.27 13.07
C ARG A 734 5.60 -35.80 12.14
N LEU A 735 6.71 -36.52 12.15
CA LEU A 735 7.91 -36.19 11.38
C LEU A 735 8.16 -37.30 10.35
N TYR A 736 8.20 -36.94 9.08
CA TYR A 736 8.48 -37.84 7.97
C TYR A 736 9.83 -37.48 7.37
N LEU A 737 10.76 -38.46 7.37
CA LEU A 737 12.15 -38.27 6.93
C LEU A 737 12.40 -38.69 5.48
N HIS A 738 11.44 -39.37 4.86
CA HIS A 738 11.48 -39.87 3.47
C HIS A 738 12.80 -40.55 3.09
N GLY A 739 13.25 -41.49 3.94
CA GLY A 739 14.46 -42.29 3.71
C GLY A 739 15.77 -41.59 4.07
N ARG A 740 15.75 -40.36 4.58
CA ARG A 740 16.96 -39.68 5.07
C ARG A 740 17.35 -40.18 6.46
N ASP A 741 18.61 -40.54 6.63
CA ASP A 741 19.19 -40.91 7.92
C ASP A 741 19.62 -39.64 8.67
N LEU A 742 18.65 -38.98 9.33
CA LEU A 742 18.87 -37.75 10.08
C LEU A 742 18.63 -38.00 11.58
N PRO A 743 19.52 -37.53 12.48
CA PRO A 743 19.27 -37.59 13.90
C PRO A 743 18.07 -36.70 14.27
N VAL A 744 17.15 -37.24 15.08
CA VAL A 744 15.99 -36.52 15.59
C VAL A 744 16.16 -36.26 17.08
N ARG A 745 16.26 -35.00 17.47
CA ARG A 745 16.35 -34.59 18.88
C ARG A 745 14.96 -34.23 19.40
N LYS A 746 14.37 -35.15 20.18
CA LYS A 746 13.06 -35.00 20.81
C LYS A 746 13.16 -34.73 22.31
N HIS A 747 12.16 -34.06 22.87
CA HIS A 747 12.01 -33.83 24.32
C HIS A 747 10.67 -34.37 24.83
N GLU A 748 10.67 -34.93 26.05
CA GLU A 748 9.51 -35.64 26.63
C GLU A 748 8.27 -34.75 26.87
N ALA A 749 8.45 -33.44 26.91
CA ALA A 749 7.36 -32.51 27.19
C ALA A 749 6.22 -32.58 26.15
N LEU A 750 6.50 -33.00 24.91
CA LEU A 750 5.55 -33.03 23.79
C LEU A 750 5.64 -34.36 23.02
N PRO A 751 4.50 -34.92 22.55
CA PRO A 751 4.49 -36.14 21.76
C PRO A 751 5.04 -35.90 20.35
N VAL A 752 6.13 -36.60 20.02
CA VAL A 752 6.78 -36.57 18.70
C VAL A 752 6.88 -38.00 18.15
N HIS A 753 6.28 -38.23 17.00
CA HIS A 753 6.28 -39.50 16.28
C HIS A 753 7.09 -39.36 15.00
N VAL A 754 8.07 -40.25 14.81
CA VAL A 754 8.97 -40.24 13.64
C VAL A 754 8.62 -41.41 12.74
N PHE A 755 8.47 -41.13 11.46
CA PHE A 755 8.12 -42.10 10.43
C PHE A 755 9.19 -42.09 9.32
N PRO A 756 9.57 -43.26 8.78
CA PRO A 756 10.60 -43.35 7.75
C PRO A 756 10.18 -42.70 6.43
N ALA A 757 8.89 -42.78 6.07
CA ALA A 757 8.28 -42.12 4.92
C ALA A 757 6.75 -42.13 5.08
N THR A 758 6.04 -41.32 4.31
CA THR A 758 4.61 -41.50 4.02
C THR A 758 4.38 -41.32 2.53
N THR A 759 3.67 -42.27 1.92
CA THR A 759 3.20 -42.17 0.53
C THR A 759 1.76 -41.69 0.46
N ASP A 760 1.02 -41.79 1.56
CA ASP A 760 -0.37 -41.41 1.62
C ASP A 760 -0.50 -39.92 1.88
N ASP A 761 -1.36 -39.28 1.09
CA ASP A 761 -1.73 -37.88 1.26
C ASP A 761 -2.55 -37.69 2.55
N PHE A 762 -2.46 -36.51 3.16
CA PHE A 762 -3.08 -36.23 4.46
C PHE A 762 -3.69 -34.83 4.48
N CYS A 763 -4.65 -34.58 5.38
CA CYS A 763 -5.34 -33.30 5.45
C CYS A 763 -5.28 -32.69 6.85
N LEU A 764 -5.27 -31.36 6.89
CA LEU A 764 -5.56 -30.55 8.07
C LEU A 764 -7.00 -30.04 7.98
N GLU A 765 -7.71 -30.00 9.10
CA GLU A 765 -9.12 -29.60 9.11
C GLU A 765 -9.45 -28.73 10.32
N ASN A 766 -10.24 -27.69 10.08
CA ASN A 766 -10.92 -26.91 11.10
C ASN A 766 -12.43 -26.84 10.80
N GLN A 767 -13.18 -26.07 11.58
CA GLN A 767 -14.63 -25.91 11.40
C GLN A 767 -15.08 -25.21 10.09
N HIS A 768 -14.16 -24.68 9.29
CA HIS A 768 -14.42 -23.87 8.10
C HIS A 768 -13.80 -24.43 6.82
N LEU A 769 -12.65 -25.09 6.93
CA LEU A 769 -11.78 -25.48 5.84
C LEU A 769 -11.11 -26.81 6.14
N GLN A 770 -10.90 -27.59 5.09
CA GLN A 770 -9.99 -28.72 5.05
C GLN A 770 -8.95 -28.45 3.95
N ALA A 771 -7.68 -28.66 4.24
CA ALA A 771 -6.57 -28.50 3.31
C ALA A 771 -5.77 -29.80 3.25
N CYS A 772 -5.60 -30.36 2.06
CA CYS A 772 -4.93 -31.65 1.86
C CYS A 772 -3.57 -31.46 1.19
N PHE A 773 -2.61 -32.31 1.60
CA PHE A 773 -1.20 -32.20 1.30
C PHE A 773 -0.65 -33.52 0.80
N SER A 774 0.32 -33.43 -0.11
CA SER A 774 1.01 -34.61 -0.61
C SER A 774 1.83 -35.25 0.51
N GLY A 775 1.69 -36.56 0.70
CA GLY A 775 2.50 -37.31 1.65
C GLY A 775 4.00 -37.28 1.30
N LEU A 776 4.32 -37.28 0.01
CA LEU A 776 5.69 -37.32 -0.51
C LEU A 776 6.40 -35.96 -0.46
N SER A 777 5.71 -34.89 -0.87
CA SER A 777 6.32 -33.57 -0.98
C SER A 777 5.97 -32.64 0.17
N GLY A 778 4.88 -32.88 0.92
CA GLY A 778 4.36 -31.95 1.92
C GLY A 778 3.78 -30.66 1.33
N LEU A 779 3.51 -30.62 0.02
CA LEU A 779 2.93 -29.47 -0.68
C LEU A 779 1.40 -29.57 -0.74
N LEU A 780 0.73 -28.43 -0.76
CA LEU A 780 -0.73 -28.32 -0.84
C LEU A 780 -1.24 -28.93 -2.16
N GLN A 781 -2.36 -29.64 -2.12
CA GLN A 781 -3.02 -30.28 -3.27
C GLN A 781 -4.47 -29.81 -3.46
N SER A 782 -5.25 -29.68 -2.39
CA SER A 782 -6.66 -29.28 -2.46
C SER A 782 -7.10 -28.50 -1.22
N ILE A 783 -8.17 -27.71 -1.38
CA ILE A 783 -8.88 -27.03 -0.30
C ILE A 783 -10.37 -27.35 -0.45
N ARG A 784 -11.03 -27.70 0.65
CA ARG A 784 -12.48 -27.84 0.73
C ARG A 784 -13.05 -26.94 1.81
N ARG A 785 -14.09 -26.16 1.48
CA ARG A 785 -14.82 -25.38 2.48
C ARG A 785 -15.87 -26.24 3.19
N ALA A 786 -16.14 -25.93 4.45
CA ALA A 786 -17.19 -26.58 5.22
C ALA A 786 -18.56 -26.39 4.55
N GLY A 787 -19.29 -27.49 4.38
CA GLY A 787 -20.60 -27.51 3.73
C GLY A 787 -20.56 -27.65 2.19
N GLU A 788 -19.39 -27.76 1.59
CA GLU A 788 -19.24 -28.04 0.15
C GLU A 788 -18.90 -29.53 -0.07
N GLU A 789 -19.54 -30.14 -1.09
CA GLU A 789 -19.35 -31.56 -1.40
C GLU A 789 -18.07 -31.83 -2.22
N ARG A 790 -17.64 -30.85 -3.02
CA ARG A 790 -16.46 -30.96 -3.88
C ARG A 790 -15.26 -30.24 -3.29
N GLU A 791 -14.10 -30.87 -3.38
CA GLU A 791 -12.82 -30.21 -3.11
C GLU A 791 -12.42 -29.36 -4.31
N GLN A 792 -11.91 -28.16 -4.06
CA GLN A 792 -11.24 -27.34 -5.07
C GLN A 792 -9.79 -27.79 -5.16
N ARG A 793 -9.30 -28.12 -6.36
CA ARG A 793 -7.88 -28.38 -6.56
C ARG A 793 -7.11 -27.08 -6.37
N VAL A 794 -6.09 -27.10 -5.52
CA VAL A 794 -5.18 -25.97 -5.29
C VAL A 794 -3.78 -26.54 -5.06
N SER A 795 -3.15 -27.02 -6.13
CA SER A 795 -1.85 -27.66 -6.06
C SER A 795 -0.73 -26.63 -6.10
N SER A 796 0.13 -26.61 -5.08
CA SER A 796 1.32 -25.74 -5.03
C SER A 796 2.56 -26.44 -5.58
N GLU A 797 3.38 -25.74 -6.37
CA GLU A 797 4.66 -26.23 -6.89
C GLU A 797 5.73 -25.13 -6.89
N PHE A 798 7.00 -25.51 -6.69
CA PHE A 798 8.14 -24.61 -6.83
C PHE A 798 8.75 -24.73 -8.23
N LEU A 799 9.13 -23.60 -8.80
CA LEU A 799 9.62 -23.49 -10.17
C LEU A 799 10.90 -22.66 -10.24
N ILE A 800 11.68 -22.88 -11.29
CA ILE A 800 12.94 -22.18 -11.55
C ILE A 800 12.94 -21.64 -12.98
N TYR A 801 13.18 -20.34 -13.10
CA TYR A 801 13.58 -19.70 -14.36
C TYR A 801 15.10 -19.57 -14.42
N GLY A 802 15.67 -19.73 -15.61
CA GLY A 802 17.03 -19.27 -15.92
C GLY A 802 17.02 -17.89 -16.57
N THR A 803 18.19 -17.43 -17.00
CA THR A 803 18.35 -16.25 -17.87
C THR A 803 18.79 -16.69 -19.25
N ARG A 804 18.33 -16.00 -20.30
CA ARG A 804 18.76 -16.29 -21.68
C ARG A 804 20.29 -16.21 -21.86
N ALA A 805 20.81 -16.96 -22.82
CA ALA A 805 22.25 -17.04 -23.11
C ALA A 805 22.77 -15.89 -24.00
N SER A 806 21.89 -15.07 -24.57
CA SER A 806 22.23 -13.94 -25.45
C SER A 806 22.93 -12.81 -24.68
N LYS A 807 23.33 -11.75 -25.42
CA LYS A 807 24.05 -10.60 -24.85
C LYS A 807 23.23 -9.88 -23.77
N ASP A 808 21.96 -9.64 -24.04
CA ASP A 808 21.03 -9.03 -23.10
C ASP A 808 20.45 -10.12 -22.19
N LYS A 809 20.46 -9.92 -20.87
CA LYS A 809 20.14 -10.94 -19.86
C LYS A 809 19.28 -10.36 -18.74
N SER A 810 18.66 -11.22 -17.94
CA SER A 810 18.04 -10.78 -16.68
C SER A 810 19.09 -10.06 -15.82
N GLY A 811 18.66 -8.98 -15.17
CA GLY A 811 19.45 -8.21 -14.18
C GLY A 811 18.51 -7.60 -13.15
N ALA A 812 18.90 -6.51 -12.49
CA ALA A 812 18.07 -5.92 -11.42
C ALA A 812 16.70 -5.41 -11.91
N TYR A 813 16.62 -4.89 -13.13
CA TYR A 813 15.43 -4.32 -13.74
C TYR A 813 14.70 -5.35 -14.61
N LEU A 814 15.45 -6.01 -15.50
CA LEU A 814 14.89 -6.87 -16.55
C LEU A 814 14.65 -8.30 -16.06
N PHE A 815 13.56 -8.89 -16.52
CA PHE A 815 13.31 -10.33 -16.49
C PHE A 815 13.34 -10.85 -17.93
N LEU A 816 14.39 -11.61 -18.27
CA LEU A 816 14.63 -12.16 -19.62
C LEU A 816 14.90 -13.67 -19.50
N PRO A 817 13.84 -14.46 -19.22
CA PRO A 817 13.99 -15.88 -18.95
C PRO A 817 14.48 -16.67 -20.16
N ASP A 818 15.07 -17.84 -19.90
CA ASP A 818 15.52 -18.79 -20.94
C ASP A 818 14.41 -19.68 -21.51
N GLY A 819 13.16 -19.45 -21.10
CA GLY A 819 11.97 -20.19 -21.53
C GLY A 819 10.89 -20.21 -20.44
N GLU A 820 9.96 -21.15 -20.56
CA GLU A 820 9.02 -21.44 -19.47
C GLU A 820 9.74 -21.99 -18.23
N ALA A 821 9.15 -21.79 -17.06
CA ALA A 821 9.69 -22.25 -15.80
C ALA A 821 9.83 -23.78 -15.78
N LYS A 822 10.89 -24.28 -15.16
CA LYS A 822 11.09 -25.72 -14.94
C LYS A 822 10.76 -26.07 -13.48
N PRO A 823 10.19 -27.25 -13.18
CA PRO A 823 10.01 -27.70 -11.80
C PRO A 823 11.30 -27.63 -11.00
N TYR A 824 11.22 -27.13 -9.77
CA TYR A 824 12.32 -27.19 -8.82
C TYR A 824 12.54 -28.64 -8.38
N THR A 825 13.70 -29.19 -8.73
CA THR A 825 14.12 -30.54 -8.34
C THR A 825 15.15 -30.45 -7.22
N PRO A 826 14.77 -30.75 -5.96
CA PRO A 826 15.73 -30.83 -4.87
C PRO A 826 16.64 -32.06 -5.04
N GLU A 827 17.88 -31.99 -4.53
CA GLU A 827 18.81 -33.13 -4.52
C GLU A 827 18.34 -34.26 -3.59
N ASP A 828 17.80 -33.88 -2.42
CA ASP A 828 17.26 -34.77 -1.42
C ASP A 828 15.73 -34.66 -1.33
N ALA A 829 15.07 -35.74 -0.89
CA ALA A 829 13.67 -35.67 -0.49
C ALA A 829 13.49 -34.70 0.70
N PRO A 830 12.37 -33.95 0.77
CA PRO A 830 12.16 -33.01 1.85
C PRO A 830 11.88 -33.73 3.17
N VAL A 831 12.19 -33.07 4.29
CA VAL A 831 11.64 -33.46 5.58
C VAL A 831 10.27 -32.79 5.73
N VAL A 832 9.24 -33.58 6.04
CA VAL A 832 7.87 -33.07 6.27
C VAL A 832 7.53 -33.21 7.75
N ARG A 833 7.20 -32.08 8.38
CA ARG A 833 6.78 -32.01 9.78
C ARG A 833 5.35 -31.52 9.86
N VAL A 834 4.47 -32.37 10.39
CA VAL A 834 3.06 -32.05 10.64
C VAL A 834 2.88 -31.82 12.13
N THR A 835 2.42 -30.63 12.51
CA THR A 835 2.08 -30.29 13.90
C THR A 835 0.58 -30.14 14.00
N GLU A 836 -0.05 -30.84 14.93
CA GLU A 836 -1.49 -30.78 15.16
C GLU A 836 -1.77 -30.33 16.60
N GLY A 837 -2.58 -29.29 16.74
CA GLY A 837 -2.95 -28.76 18.05
C GLY A 837 -4.33 -28.10 18.03
N PRO A 838 -4.85 -27.74 19.20
CA PRO A 838 -6.21 -27.22 19.33
C PRO A 838 -6.46 -25.84 18.70
N PHE A 839 -5.42 -25.02 18.54
CA PHE A 839 -5.54 -23.65 18.01
C PHE A 839 -4.95 -23.47 16.62
N PHE A 840 -3.98 -24.28 16.27
CA PHE A 840 -3.51 -24.37 14.89
C PHE A 840 -2.95 -25.75 14.61
N SER A 841 -3.04 -26.13 13.34
CA SER A 841 -2.29 -27.22 12.75
C SER A 841 -1.45 -26.68 11.59
N GLU A 842 -0.28 -27.27 11.35
CA GLU A 842 0.60 -26.82 10.28
C GLU A 842 1.40 -27.96 9.64
N VAL A 843 1.76 -27.75 8.37
CA VAL A 843 2.71 -28.57 7.62
C VAL A 843 3.93 -27.71 7.33
N ALA A 844 5.08 -28.09 7.89
CA ALA A 844 6.37 -27.49 7.62
C ALA A 844 7.21 -28.46 6.78
N THR A 845 7.62 -28.02 5.60
CA THR A 845 8.38 -28.82 4.62
C THR A 845 9.72 -28.16 4.37
N TYR A 846 10.79 -28.95 4.45
CA TYR A 846 12.17 -28.48 4.38
C TYR A 846 12.87 -29.02 3.12
N TYR A 847 12.96 -28.19 2.09
CA TYR A 847 13.81 -28.40 0.92
C TYR A 847 15.18 -27.74 1.11
N GLN A 848 16.10 -28.00 0.19
CA GLN A 848 17.46 -27.45 0.21
C GLN A 848 17.49 -25.91 0.21
N HIS A 849 16.67 -25.26 -0.63
CA HIS A 849 16.67 -23.79 -0.78
C HIS A 849 15.40 -23.11 -0.26
N VAL A 850 14.40 -23.91 0.14
CA VAL A 850 13.09 -23.40 0.56
C VAL A 850 12.57 -24.19 1.75
N GLN A 851 12.22 -23.49 2.82
CA GLN A 851 11.36 -24.02 3.87
C GLN A 851 9.98 -23.41 3.68
N THR A 852 8.96 -24.25 3.49
CA THR A 852 7.56 -23.80 3.44
C THR A 852 6.82 -24.21 4.71
N VAL A 853 5.99 -23.34 5.24
CA VAL A 853 5.06 -23.64 6.33
C VAL A 853 3.67 -23.21 5.90
N VAL A 854 2.75 -24.16 5.83
CA VAL A 854 1.31 -23.91 5.60
C VAL A 854 0.58 -24.20 6.90
N ARG A 855 -0.03 -23.17 7.49
CA ARG A 855 -0.73 -23.24 8.77
C ARG A 855 -2.23 -22.99 8.57
N LEU A 856 -3.03 -23.86 9.16
CA LEU A 856 -4.47 -23.72 9.33
C LEU A 856 -4.77 -23.41 10.79
N TYR A 857 -5.33 -22.23 11.06
CA TYR A 857 -5.76 -21.89 12.42
C TYR A 857 -7.09 -22.57 12.72
N ASN A 858 -7.18 -23.25 13.85
CA ASN A 858 -8.37 -24.00 14.29
C ASN A 858 -9.35 -23.10 15.07
N VAL A 859 -9.32 -21.80 14.80
CA VAL A 859 -10.09 -20.77 15.51
C VAL A 859 -11.20 -20.19 14.62
N ALA A 860 -12.22 -19.63 15.25
CA ALA A 860 -13.23 -18.86 14.53
C ALA A 860 -12.64 -17.54 13.99
N GLY A 861 -13.27 -17.00 12.96
CA GLY A 861 -12.92 -15.70 12.40
C GLY A 861 -11.89 -15.72 11.28
N VAL A 862 -11.44 -14.53 10.88
CA VAL A 862 -10.62 -14.29 9.69
C VAL A 862 -9.40 -15.21 9.59
N GLU A 863 -8.72 -15.48 10.71
CA GLU A 863 -7.51 -16.32 10.71
C GLU A 863 -7.80 -17.80 10.36
N GLY A 864 -8.97 -18.32 10.72
CA GLY A 864 -9.41 -19.68 10.41
C GLY A 864 -10.10 -19.85 9.05
N LEU A 865 -10.37 -18.74 8.36
CA LEU A 865 -11.02 -18.72 7.03
C LEU A 865 -10.03 -18.72 5.86
N SER A 866 -8.71 -18.74 6.13
CA SER A 866 -7.66 -18.73 5.12
C SER A 866 -6.45 -19.56 5.57
N LEU A 867 -5.60 -19.98 4.62
CA LEU A 867 -4.32 -20.61 4.93
C LEU A 867 -3.22 -19.55 5.06
N ASP A 868 -2.43 -19.66 6.13
CA ASP A 868 -1.21 -18.86 6.34
C ASP A 868 -0.03 -19.60 5.73
N VAL A 869 0.64 -18.99 4.76
CA VAL A 869 1.71 -19.62 3.99
C VAL A 869 2.97 -18.78 4.16
N SER A 870 4.05 -19.40 4.63
CA SER A 870 5.36 -18.78 4.68
C SER A 870 6.39 -19.59 3.92
N CYS A 871 7.23 -18.92 3.13
CA CYS A 871 8.31 -19.52 2.36
C CYS A 871 9.62 -18.82 2.72
N LEU A 872 10.43 -19.46 3.55
CA LEU A 872 11.79 -19.02 3.83
C LEU A 872 12.71 -19.50 2.71
N VAL A 873 13.21 -18.56 1.92
CA VAL A 873 14.01 -18.79 0.72
C VAL A 873 15.48 -18.44 0.98
N ASP A 874 16.36 -19.31 0.52
CA ASP A 874 17.80 -19.10 0.49
C ASP A 874 18.40 -19.63 -0.81
N ILE A 875 18.55 -18.74 -1.81
CA ILE A 875 19.11 -19.07 -3.13
C ILE A 875 20.55 -18.53 -3.30
N ARG A 876 21.28 -18.27 -2.20
CA ARG A 876 22.60 -17.62 -2.27
C ARG A 876 23.66 -18.45 -3.01
N ASP A 877 23.46 -19.76 -3.10
CA ASP A 877 24.29 -20.70 -3.84
C ASP A 877 23.86 -20.91 -5.29
N HIS A 878 22.67 -20.43 -5.68
CA HIS A 878 22.20 -20.48 -7.05
C HIS A 878 22.98 -19.50 -7.95
N VAL A 879 23.03 -19.82 -9.24
CA VAL A 879 23.65 -18.97 -10.25
C VAL A 879 22.68 -18.74 -11.39
N ASN A 880 22.29 -17.48 -11.61
CA ASN A 880 21.41 -17.05 -12.69
C ASN A 880 20.05 -17.77 -12.67
N LYS A 881 19.45 -17.84 -11.48
CA LYS A 881 18.16 -18.49 -11.25
C LYS A 881 17.19 -17.54 -10.56
N GLU A 882 15.92 -17.71 -10.89
CA GLU A 882 14.80 -17.01 -10.27
C GLU A 882 13.80 -18.08 -9.79
N LEU A 883 13.53 -18.11 -8.49
CA LEU A 883 12.69 -19.11 -7.85
C LEU A 883 11.26 -18.59 -7.75
N ALA A 884 10.29 -19.39 -8.17
CA ALA A 884 8.88 -19.05 -8.14
C ALA A 884 8.04 -20.10 -7.39
N LEU A 885 6.88 -19.67 -6.91
CA LEU A 885 5.82 -20.53 -6.37
C LEU A 885 4.59 -20.39 -7.27
N ARG A 886 4.07 -21.51 -7.75
CA ARG A 886 2.83 -21.56 -8.54
C ARG A 886 1.74 -22.33 -7.80
N PHE A 887 0.54 -21.78 -7.81
CA PHE A 887 -0.71 -22.47 -7.47
C PHE A 887 -1.45 -22.81 -8.76
N SER A 888 -1.82 -24.08 -8.93
CA SER A 888 -2.65 -24.55 -10.05
C SER A 888 -3.97 -25.07 -9.53
N THR A 889 -5.07 -24.63 -10.16
CA THR A 889 -6.43 -24.90 -9.73
C THR A 889 -7.31 -25.37 -10.89
N ASP A 890 -8.52 -25.82 -10.57
CA ASP A 890 -9.62 -26.05 -11.50
C ASP A 890 -10.53 -24.82 -11.69
N ILE A 891 -10.11 -23.63 -11.24
CA ILE A 891 -10.82 -22.37 -11.54
C ILE A 891 -10.66 -22.04 -13.02
N GLU A 892 -11.77 -21.90 -13.73
CA GLU A 892 -11.79 -21.57 -15.17
C GLU A 892 -11.63 -20.05 -15.39
N SER A 893 -10.43 -19.53 -15.12
CA SER A 893 -10.12 -18.08 -15.25
C SER A 893 -9.76 -17.63 -16.67
N ASP A 894 -9.68 -18.56 -17.62
CA ASP A 894 -9.28 -18.36 -19.01
C ASP A 894 -7.94 -17.61 -19.12
N ASP A 895 -7.95 -16.42 -19.73
CA ASP A 895 -6.79 -15.54 -19.86
C ASP A 895 -6.83 -14.37 -18.87
N THR A 896 -7.79 -14.33 -17.94
CA THR A 896 -8.03 -13.18 -17.07
C THR A 896 -7.59 -13.45 -15.64
N PHE A 897 -6.90 -12.48 -15.05
CA PHE A 897 -6.51 -12.47 -13.64
C PHE A 897 -6.48 -11.04 -13.14
N PHE A 898 -6.29 -10.84 -11.84
CA PHE A 898 -6.41 -9.54 -11.21
C PHE A 898 -5.21 -9.30 -10.30
N THR A 899 -4.63 -8.11 -10.38
CA THR A 899 -3.54 -7.69 -9.50
C THR A 899 -3.87 -6.35 -8.89
N ASP A 900 -3.42 -6.12 -7.66
CA ASP A 900 -3.58 -4.81 -7.05
C ASP A 900 -2.60 -3.77 -7.62
N LEU A 901 -2.95 -2.50 -7.45
CA LEU A 901 -2.09 -1.35 -7.67
C LEU A 901 -1.85 -0.66 -6.32
N ASN A 902 -0.62 -0.77 -5.82
CA ASN A 902 -0.14 -0.16 -4.58
C ASN A 902 -0.95 -0.51 -3.31
N GLY A 903 -1.68 -1.62 -3.28
CA GLY A 903 -2.62 -1.96 -2.20
C GLY A 903 -3.88 -1.10 -2.13
N PHE A 904 -4.09 -0.23 -3.12
CA PHE A 904 -5.22 0.70 -3.14
C PHE A 904 -6.42 0.17 -3.93
N GLN A 905 -6.20 -0.25 -5.17
CA GLN A 905 -7.25 -0.68 -6.10
C GLN A 905 -6.84 -1.93 -6.87
N ILE A 906 -7.80 -2.61 -7.52
CA ILE A 906 -7.53 -3.80 -8.34
C ILE A 906 -7.60 -3.45 -9.82
N GLN A 907 -6.60 -3.90 -10.58
CA GLN A 907 -6.54 -3.78 -12.03
C GLN A 907 -6.71 -5.18 -12.67
N PRO A 908 -7.78 -5.40 -13.47
CA PRO A 908 -7.89 -6.59 -14.30
C PRO A 908 -6.74 -6.67 -15.30
N ARG A 909 -6.19 -7.87 -15.45
CA ARG A 909 -5.08 -8.24 -16.33
C ARG A 909 -5.56 -9.31 -17.32
N ARG A 910 -4.90 -9.35 -18.48
CA ARG A 910 -5.06 -10.43 -19.46
C ARG A 910 -3.72 -11.01 -19.84
N TYR A 911 -3.65 -12.33 -19.90
CA TYR A 911 -2.56 -13.06 -20.50
C TYR A 911 -2.63 -12.89 -22.03
N LEU A 912 -1.61 -12.26 -22.60
CA LEU A 912 -1.53 -11.99 -24.02
C LEU A 912 -0.46 -12.86 -24.66
N ARG A 913 -0.88 -13.94 -25.34
CA ARG A 913 0.01 -14.85 -26.08
C ARG A 913 0.88 -14.16 -27.15
N LYS A 914 0.43 -13.01 -27.65
CA LYS A 914 1.19 -12.20 -28.62
C LYS A 914 2.40 -11.48 -28.00
N LEU A 915 2.46 -11.39 -26.67
CA LEU A 915 3.56 -10.81 -25.93
C LEU A 915 4.48 -11.91 -25.37
N PRO A 916 5.78 -11.62 -25.16
CA PRO A 916 6.68 -12.58 -24.55
C PRO A 916 6.32 -12.84 -23.07
N LEU A 917 6.83 -13.92 -22.49
CA LEU A 917 6.48 -14.38 -21.14
C LEU A 917 6.62 -13.27 -20.09
N GLN A 918 7.76 -12.58 -20.08
CA GLN A 918 8.08 -11.52 -19.11
C GLN A 918 7.15 -10.31 -19.18
N ALA A 919 6.44 -10.11 -20.30
CA ALA A 919 5.47 -9.02 -20.47
C ALA A 919 4.17 -9.27 -19.70
N ASN A 920 3.88 -10.53 -19.38
CA ASN A 920 2.68 -10.95 -18.69
C ASN A 920 2.86 -10.98 -17.16
N PHE A 921 4.02 -10.57 -16.65
CA PHE A 921 4.23 -10.34 -15.23
C PHE A 921 3.82 -8.92 -14.84
N TYR A 922 3.19 -8.79 -13.69
CA TYR A 922 2.69 -7.54 -13.13
C TYR A 922 3.12 -7.42 -11.66
N PRO A 923 3.15 -6.20 -11.11
CA PRO A 923 3.44 -6.03 -9.69
C PRO A 923 2.27 -6.54 -8.84
N MET A 924 2.61 -7.16 -7.71
CA MET A 924 1.69 -7.58 -6.65
C MET A 924 2.17 -6.98 -5.32
N PRO A 925 1.89 -5.69 -5.07
CA PRO A 925 2.28 -5.05 -3.82
C PRO A 925 1.48 -5.52 -2.60
N ALA A 926 0.26 -6.06 -2.77
CA ALA A 926 -0.56 -6.58 -1.66
C ALA A 926 -1.39 -7.84 -1.99
N MET A 927 -1.91 -8.02 -3.21
CA MET A 927 -2.72 -9.17 -3.58
C MET A 927 -2.89 -9.40 -5.10
N ALA A 928 -3.14 -10.66 -5.46
CA ALA A 928 -3.60 -11.05 -6.78
C ALA A 928 -4.65 -12.17 -6.68
N TYR A 929 -5.55 -12.28 -7.66
CA TYR A 929 -6.55 -13.35 -7.69
C TYR A 929 -6.93 -13.80 -9.09
N ILE A 930 -7.46 -15.02 -9.14
CA ILE A 930 -8.17 -15.64 -10.27
C ILE A 930 -9.58 -16.01 -9.82
N GLN A 931 -10.51 -16.01 -10.75
CA GLN A 931 -11.91 -16.34 -10.46
C GLN A 931 -12.61 -16.91 -11.68
N ASP A 932 -13.67 -17.69 -11.43
CA ASP A 932 -14.64 -18.16 -12.42
C ASP A 932 -16.06 -17.84 -11.94
N MET A 933 -17.09 -18.48 -12.50
CA MET A 933 -18.49 -18.23 -12.10
C MET A 933 -18.83 -18.65 -10.66
N GLN A 934 -18.06 -19.53 -10.04
CA GLN A 934 -18.36 -20.15 -8.76
C GLN A 934 -17.38 -19.75 -7.66
N ASN A 935 -16.10 -19.62 -7.97
CA ASN A 935 -15.03 -19.52 -7.00
C ASN A 935 -14.04 -18.40 -7.34
N ARG A 936 -13.42 -17.84 -6.30
CA ARG A 936 -12.27 -16.93 -6.38
C ARG A 936 -11.17 -17.45 -5.48
N LEU A 937 -9.96 -17.55 -5.99
CA LEU A 937 -8.76 -17.80 -5.21
C LEU A 937 -7.92 -16.53 -5.15
N THR A 938 -7.75 -15.98 -3.94
CA THR A 938 -6.95 -14.79 -3.69
C THR A 938 -5.65 -15.15 -2.97
N LEU A 939 -4.52 -14.71 -3.54
CA LEU A 939 -3.20 -14.74 -2.94
C LEU A 939 -2.89 -13.33 -2.40
N HIS A 940 -2.89 -13.19 -1.08
CA HIS A 940 -2.40 -11.99 -0.40
C HIS A 940 -0.91 -12.12 -0.09
N THR A 941 -0.18 -11.01 -0.07
CA THR A 941 1.26 -10.98 0.23
C THR A 941 1.59 -9.94 1.31
N ALA A 942 2.62 -10.21 2.12
CA ALA A 942 3.17 -9.28 3.12
C ALA A 942 4.36 -8.46 2.58
N GLN A 943 4.69 -8.61 1.29
CA GLN A 943 5.78 -7.93 0.61
C GLN A 943 5.46 -7.80 -0.89
N ALA A 944 5.95 -6.75 -1.54
CA ALA A 944 5.81 -6.60 -2.99
C ALA A 944 6.60 -7.69 -3.73
N LEU A 945 5.98 -8.32 -4.74
CA LEU A 945 6.58 -9.34 -5.61
C LEU A 945 6.01 -9.24 -7.03
N GLY A 946 6.67 -9.85 -8.02
CA GLY A 946 6.12 -10.04 -9.37
C GLY A 946 5.20 -11.27 -9.44
N VAL A 947 4.02 -11.10 -10.04
CA VAL A 947 3.00 -12.16 -10.19
C VAL A 947 2.52 -12.29 -11.64
N SER A 948 2.04 -13.47 -12.03
CA SER A 948 1.38 -13.73 -13.30
C SER A 948 0.34 -14.87 -13.20
N SER A 949 -0.51 -14.96 -14.21
CA SER A 949 -1.35 -16.13 -14.53
C SER A 949 -1.04 -16.54 -15.96
N LEU A 950 -0.07 -17.45 -16.14
CA LEU A 950 0.41 -17.88 -17.46
C LEU A 950 -0.49 -18.95 -18.12
N GLY A 951 -1.43 -19.50 -17.36
CA GLY A 951 -2.46 -20.43 -17.82
C GLY A 951 -3.74 -20.28 -17.01
N SER A 952 -4.87 -20.74 -17.56
CA SER A 952 -6.16 -20.77 -16.85
C SER A 952 -6.02 -21.54 -15.53
N GLY A 953 -6.57 -20.99 -14.46
CA GLY A 953 -6.51 -21.59 -13.13
C GLY A 953 -5.17 -21.46 -12.41
N GLN A 954 -4.22 -20.67 -12.92
CA GLN A 954 -2.88 -20.54 -12.34
C GLN A 954 -2.62 -19.17 -11.70
N LEU A 955 -1.89 -19.16 -10.60
CA LEU A 955 -1.23 -17.97 -10.06
C LEU A 955 0.23 -18.32 -9.77
N GLU A 956 1.16 -17.53 -10.29
CA GLU A 956 2.59 -17.73 -10.11
C GLU A 956 3.25 -16.46 -9.59
N VAL A 957 4.06 -16.58 -8.53
CA VAL A 957 4.79 -15.47 -7.91
C VAL A 957 6.28 -15.78 -7.84
N ILE A 958 7.14 -14.83 -8.25
CA ILE A 958 8.59 -14.95 -8.10
C ILE A 958 8.98 -14.58 -6.66
N LEU A 959 9.65 -15.48 -5.95
CA LEU A 959 10.00 -15.37 -4.52
C LEU A 959 11.36 -14.71 -4.26
N ASP A 960 12.36 -15.01 -5.09
CA ASP A 960 13.68 -14.36 -5.08
C ASP A 960 14.41 -14.63 -6.42
N ARG A 961 15.42 -13.83 -6.71
CA ARG A 961 16.19 -13.90 -7.96
C ARG A 961 17.66 -13.56 -7.74
N ARG A 962 18.55 -14.37 -8.32
CA ARG A 962 20.01 -14.23 -8.20
C ARG A 962 20.67 -14.25 -9.56
N LEU A 963 21.33 -13.14 -9.92
CA LEU A 963 21.75 -12.84 -11.29
C LEU A 963 23.16 -12.25 -11.28
N LEU A 964 24.10 -12.86 -12.00
CA LEU A 964 25.52 -12.50 -11.89
C LEU A 964 25.95 -11.32 -12.76
N GLN A 965 25.11 -10.92 -13.71
CA GLN A 965 25.37 -9.89 -14.71
C GLN A 965 24.48 -8.67 -14.53
N ASP A 966 24.94 -7.54 -15.07
CA ASP A 966 24.14 -6.33 -15.26
C ASP A 966 23.24 -6.46 -16.50
N ASP A 967 22.09 -5.80 -16.50
CA ASP A 967 21.13 -5.77 -17.61
C ASP A 967 21.24 -4.52 -18.50
N ASN A 968 22.34 -3.76 -18.35
CA ASN A 968 22.68 -2.57 -19.13
C ASN A 968 21.65 -1.45 -18.99
N ARG A 969 21.20 -1.17 -17.77
CA ARG A 969 20.37 0.02 -17.43
C ARG A 969 21.07 1.05 -16.54
N GLY A 970 22.39 0.92 -16.36
CA GLY A 970 23.23 1.94 -15.71
C GLY A 970 23.69 1.57 -14.29
N LEU A 971 23.07 0.56 -13.67
CA LEU A 971 23.46 0.08 -12.36
C LEU A 971 24.92 -0.43 -12.33
N GLY A 972 25.35 -1.16 -13.36
CA GLY A 972 26.71 -1.66 -13.50
C GLY A 972 27.03 -2.83 -12.56
N GLN A 973 26.02 -3.57 -12.11
CA GLN A 973 26.18 -4.79 -11.32
C GLN A 973 24.97 -5.74 -11.46
N GLY A 974 25.18 -7.03 -11.20
CA GLY A 974 24.10 -8.00 -11.00
C GLY A 974 23.62 -8.08 -9.55
N LEU A 975 22.61 -8.91 -9.30
CA LEU A 975 22.05 -9.21 -7.98
C LEU A 975 22.76 -10.40 -7.34
N LYS A 976 23.78 -10.11 -6.52
CA LYS A 976 24.61 -11.11 -5.81
C LYS A 976 24.49 -11.03 -4.29
N ASP A 977 23.71 -10.10 -3.79
CA ASP A 977 23.55 -9.69 -2.40
C ASP A 977 22.30 -10.31 -1.73
N ASN A 978 21.77 -11.42 -2.28
CA ASN A 978 20.61 -12.14 -1.75
C ASN A 978 20.78 -12.44 -0.24
N LYS A 979 19.67 -12.33 0.50
CA LYS A 979 19.56 -12.64 1.92
C LYS A 979 18.53 -13.73 2.12
N ARG A 980 18.64 -14.46 3.24
CA ARG A 980 17.57 -15.37 3.67
C ARG A 980 16.29 -14.56 3.84
N THR A 981 15.27 -14.87 3.04
CA THR A 981 14.06 -14.05 2.94
C THR A 981 12.83 -14.89 3.28
N CYS A 982 12.03 -14.45 4.25
CA CYS A 982 10.75 -15.08 4.56
C CYS A 982 9.63 -14.36 3.80
N ASN A 983 9.17 -14.96 2.71
CA ASN A 983 8.01 -14.50 1.96
C ASN A 983 6.74 -15.00 2.64
N ARG A 984 5.79 -14.12 2.94
CA ARG A 984 4.55 -14.48 3.64
C ARG A 984 3.32 -14.17 2.83
N PHE A 985 2.35 -15.07 2.89
CA PHE A 985 1.13 -15.02 2.11
C PHE A 985 -0.08 -15.48 2.92
N ARG A 986 -1.27 -15.07 2.48
CA ARG A 986 -2.54 -15.70 2.86
C ARG A 986 -3.24 -16.19 1.61
N LEU A 987 -3.71 -17.45 1.64
CA LEU A 987 -4.47 -18.05 0.55
C LEU A 987 -5.93 -18.14 0.97
N LEU A 988 -6.80 -17.41 0.26
CA LEU A 988 -8.21 -17.25 0.56
C LEU A 988 -9.06 -17.78 -0.60
N LEU A 989 -9.86 -18.82 -0.33
CA LEU A 989 -10.81 -19.39 -1.29
C LEU A 989 -12.23 -18.93 -0.96
N GLU A 990 -12.84 -18.18 -1.87
CA GLU A 990 -14.17 -17.59 -1.70
C GLU A 990 -15.15 -18.11 -2.75
N ARG A 991 -16.42 -18.16 -2.36
CA ARG A 991 -17.52 -18.63 -3.21
C ARG A 991 -18.31 -17.42 -3.69
N ARG A 992 -18.62 -17.39 -4.98
CA ARG A 992 -19.45 -16.38 -5.63
C ARG A 992 -20.91 -16.81 -5.57
N THR A 993 -21.77 -15.88 -5.16
CA THR A 993 -23.22 -16.03 -5.20
C THR A 993 -23.73 -15.83 -6.63
N THR A 994 -24.80 -16.54 -7.01
CA THR A 994 -25.34 -16.60 -8.39
C THR A 994 -25.89 -15.28 -8.96
N ALA A 995 -25.73 -14.17 -8.23
CA ALA A 995 -26.41 -12.90 -8.47
C ALA A 995 -25.85 -12.03 -9.61
N ASN A 996 -24.71 -12.37 -10.26
CA ASN A 996 -24.25 -11.65 -11.46
C ASN A 996 -23.50 -12.58 -12.44
N LYS A 997 -24.25 -13.31 -13.26
CA LYS A 997 -23.73 -14.23 -14.29
C LYS A 997 -23.00 -13.55 -15.47
N VAL A 998 -22.81 -12.23 -15.45
CA VAL A 998 -22.31 -11.46 -16.61
C VAL A 998 -21.37 -10.36 -16.12
N GLN A 999 -20.08 -10.63 -15.85
CA GLN A 999 -19.22 -9.51 -15.43
C GLN A 999 -17.68 -9.60 -15.46
N ASP A 1000 -17.03 -10.69 -15.87
CA ASP A 1000 -15.55 -10.74 -15.78
C ASP A 1000 -14.83 -10.03 -16.94
N SER A 1001 -15.57 -9.50 -17.92
CA SER A 1001 -15.04 -8.63 -18.99
C SER A 1001 -14.97 -7.15 -18.64
N ARG A 1002 -15.39 -6.76 -17.41
CA ARG A 1002 -15.37 -5.35 -16.99
C ARG A 1002 -13.94 -4.89 -16.66
N PRO A 1003 -13.62 -3.61 -16.91
CA PRO A 1003 -12.31 -3.05 -16.56
C PRO A 1003 -12.15 -2.78 -15.05
N ILE A 1004 -13.12 -3.14 -14.22
CA ILE A 1004 -13.12 -2.94 -12.75
C ILE A 1004 -13.37 -4.25 -12.02
N SER A 1005 -12.76 -4.39 -10.84
CA SER A 1005 -12.98 -5.49 -9.92
C SER A 1005 -12.65 -5.04 -8.50
N PHE A 1006 -13.24 -5.67 -7.48
CA PHE A 1006 -13.04 -5.30 -6.08
C PHE A 1006 -12.83 -6.54 -5.21
N PRO A 1007 -11.98 -6.47 -4.16
CA PRO A 1007 -11.90 -7.52 -3.14
C PRO A 1007 -13.21 -7.62 -2.34
N SER A 1008 -13.46 -8.76 -1.69
CA SER A 1008 -14.51 -8.84 -0.68
C SER A 1008 -14.10 -8.11 0.61
N LEU A 1009 -15.03 -7.88 1.54
CA LEU A 1009 -14.70 -7.40 2.89
C LEU A 1009 -13.74 -8.38 3.61
N LEU A 1010 -13.98 -9.69 3.48
CA LEU A 1010 -13.11 -10.71 4.08
C LEU A 1010 -11.70 -10.63 3.51
N SER A 1011 -11.56 -10.42 2.20
CA SER A 1011 -10.26 -10.27 1.53
C SER A 1011 -9.50 -9.02 1.99
N HIS A 1012 -10.19 -7.87 2.13
CA HIS A 1012 -9.59 -6.67 2.73
C HIS A 1012 -9.09 -6.92 4.16
N ILE A 1013 -9.91 -7.54 5.01
CA ILE A 1013 -9.53 -7.81 6.41
C ILE A 1013 -8.41 -8.85 6.50
N THR A 1014 -8.41 -9.86 5.63
CA THR A 1014 -7.34 -10.87 5.53
C THR A 1014 -6.00 -10.22 5.17
N SER A 1015 -5.99 -9.29 4.20
CA SER A 1015 -4.80 -8.52 3.84
C SER A 1015 -4.30 -7.66 5.01
N MET A 1016 -5.21 -7.02 5.76
CA MET A 1016 -4.85 -6.23 6.95
C MET A 1016 -4.29 -7.09 8.08
N HIS A 1017 -4.85 -8.27 8.34
CA HIS A 1017 -4.34 -9.23 9.34
C HIS A 1017 -2.92 -9.71 9.01
N LEU A 1018 -2.61 -9.88 7.72
CA LEU A 1018 -1.29 -10.29 7.24
C LEU A 1018 -0.25 -9.17 7.40
N ASN A 1019 -0.61 -7.93 7.07
CA ASN A 1019 0.33 -6.80 7.06
C ASN A 1019 0.46 -6.09 8.41
N ALA A 1020 -0.56 -6.14 9.28
CA ALA A 1020 -0.53 -5.53 10.61
C ALA A 1020 -0.64 -6.62 11.69
N GLU A 1021 0.51 -7.16 12.09
CA GLU A 1021 0.59 -8.21 13.10
C GLU A 1021 0.30 -7.70 14.51
N VAL A 1022 -0.18 -8.60 15.35
CA VAL A 1022 -0.28 -8.36 16.80
C VAL A 1022 1.12 -8.23 17.38
N LEU A 1023 1.35 -7.18 18.18
CA LEU A 1023 2.65 -6.95 18.83
C LEU A 1023 2.58 -7.36 20.30
N VAL A 1024 3.56 -8.15 20.75
CA VAL A 1024 3.66 -8.62 22.14
C VAL A 1024 4.77 -7.84 22.85
N MET A 1025 4.49 -7.39 24.06
CA MET A 1025 5.37 -6.54 24.84
C MET A 1025 5.43 -7.05 26.29
N PRO A 1026 6.37 -7.94 26.63
CA PRO A 1026 6.55 -8.39 28.01
C PRO A 1026 7.11 -7.28 28.91
N VAL A 1027 6.78 -7.33 30.20
CA VAL A 1027 7.42 -6.45 31.19
C VAL A 1027 8.89 -6.84 31.36
N ALA A 1028 9.78 -5.86 31.18
CA ALA A 1028 11.22 -6.05 31.07
C ALA A 1028 11.91 -6.34 32.42
N GLN A 1029 11.46 -5.72 33.51
CA GLN A 1029 12.02 -5.88 34.85
C GLN A 1029 10.95 -6.28 35.87
N GLU A 1030 11.32 -7.19 36.77
CA GLU A 1030 10.50 -7.59 37.91
C GLU A 1030 10.58 -6.54 39.02
N LYS A 1031 9.62 -5.60 39.05
CA LYS A 1031 9.40 -4.74 40.22
C LYS A 1031 8.34 -5.36 41.12
N LEU A 1032 8.66 -5.53 42.40
CA LEU A 1032 7.75 -6.03 43.43
C LEU A 1032 7.35 -4.89 44.38
N PRO A 1033 6.04 -4.65 44.61
CA PRO A 1033 4.90 -5.19 43.87
C PRO A 1033 4.79 -4.58 42.45
N PRO A 1034 4.29 -5.33 41.45
CA PRO A 1034 4.13 -4.80 40.10
C PRO A 1034 3.10 -3.66 40.10
N PRO A 1035 3.33 -2.59 39.30
CA PRO A 1035 2.33 -1.54 39.16
C PRO A 1035 1.03 -2.10 38.59
N ALA A 1036 -0.11 -1.58 39.03
CA ALA A 1036 -1.41 -2.00 38.51
C ALA A 1036 -1.50 -1.60 37.02
N LEU A 1037 -1.51 -2.59 36.13
CA LEU A 1037 -1.74 -2.42 34.70
C LEU A 1037 -3.20 -2.72 34.37
N ARG A 1038 -3.76 -1.97 33.43
CA ARG A 1038 -5.12 -2.13 32.90
C ARG A 1038 -5.11 -2.15 31.39
N SER A 1039 -5.95 -3.00 30.80
CA SER A 1039 -6.19 -3.03 29.36
C SER A 1039 -6.73 -1.69 28.89
N PHE A 1040 -6.29 -1.26 27.70
CA PHE A 1040 -6.66 0.03 27.11
C PHE A 1040 -7.60 -0.21 25.92
N LEU A 1041 -8.77 0.40 25.98
CA LEU A 1041 -9.78 0.38 24.93
C LEU A 1041 -9.89 1.82 24.38
N PRO A 1042 -9.34 2.11 23.19
CA PRO A 1042 -9.31 3.48 22.67
C PRO A 1042 -10.58 3.91 21.95
N LEU A 1043 -11.40 2.96 21.48
CA LEU A 1043 -12.62 3.26 20.71
C LEU A 1043 -13.85 3.05 21.58
N SER A 1044 -14.76 4.02 21.58
CA SER A 1044 -16.05 3.94 22.29
C SER A 1044 -17.08 3.12 21.51
N THR A 1045 -16.93 3.05 20.19
CA THR A 1045 -17.83 2.37 19.25
C THR A 1045 -17.03 1.60 18.20
N THR A 1046 -17.58 0.49 17.72
CA THR A 1046 -16.97 -0.28 16.62
C THR A 1046 -16.96 0.52 15.32
N LEU A 1047 -15.82 0.56 14.63
CA LEU A 1047 -15.74 1.17 13.31
C LEU A 1047 -16.52 0.35 12.27
N PRO A 1048 -17.23 0.97 11.31
CA PRO A 1048 -17.78 0.25 10.17
C PRO A 1048 -16.67 -0.52 9.43
N CYS A 1049 -16.97 -1.73 8.94
CA CYS A 1049 -15.94 -2.63 8.40
C CYS A 1049 -15.34 -2.19 7.07
N ASP A 1050 -16.03 -1.31 6.34
CA ASP A 1050 -15.54 -0.69 5.13
C ASP A 1050 -14.69 0.56 5.43
N PHE A 1051 -14.52 0.96 6.69
CA PHE A 1051 -13.64 2.06 7.09
C PHE A 1051 -12.30 1.54 7.60
N HIS A 1052 -11.23 2.16 7.08
CA HIS A 1052 -9.87 1.95 7.54
C HIS A 1052 -9.28 3.27 8.04
N ILE A 1053 -8.77 3.27 9.28
CA ILE A 1053 -7.96 4.38 9.79
C ILE A 1053 -6.57 4.22 9.19
N LEU A 1054 -6.32 4.89 8.07
CA LEU A 1054 -5.03 4.82 7.39
C LEU A 1054 -3.91 5.33 8.32
N ASN A 1055 -4.15 6.45 9.00
CA ASN A 1055 -3.23 6.96 10.01
C ASN A 1055 -3.94 7.93 10.98
N LEU A 1056 -3.43 8.01 12.21
CA LEU A 1056 -3.67 9.09 13.16
C LEU A 1056 -2.30 9.60 13.61
N ARG A 1057 -1.85 10.72 13.04
CA ARG A 1057 -0.48 11.22 13.23
C ARG A 1057 -0.44 12.65 13.74
N MET A 1058 0.34 12.91 14.78
CA MET A 1058 0.55 14.27 15.30
C MET A 1058 1.27 15.15 14.25
N LEU A 1059 0.76 16.36 14.06
CA LEU A 1059 1.37 17.37 13.18
C LEU A 1059 2.57 18.02 13.85
N GLN A 1060 3.47 18.59 13.06
CA GLN A 1060 4.70 19.22 13.56
C GLN A 1060 4.40 20.58 14.19
N ALA A 1061 5.05 20.89 15.31
CA ALA A 1061 5.01 22.23 15.91
C ALA A 1061 5.96 23.21 15.19
N GLU A 1062 6.08 24.44 15.73
CA GLU A 1062 7.10 25.40 15.27
C GLU A 1062 8.52 24.85 15.47
N ASP A 1063 8.80 24.29 16.66
CA ASP A 1063 10.01 23.49 16.89
C ASP A 1063 9.90 22.15 16.14
N ASP A 1064 10.86 21.91 15.25
CA ASP A 1064 10.87 20.72 14.39
C ASP A 1064 10.89 19.39 15.16
N SER A 1065 11.36 19.41 16.40
CA SER A 1065 11.50 18.23 17.26
C SER A 1065 10.26 17.92 18.10
N GLN A 1066 9.23 18.78 18.05
CA GLN A 1066 8.07 18.71 18.96
C GLN A 1066 6.75 18.49 18.21
N PRO A 1067 5.79 17.75 18.84
CA PRO A 1067 4.44 17.60 18.32
C PRO A 1067 3.60 18.87 18.54
N SER A 1068 2.77 19.22 17.56
CA SER A 1068 1.76 20.27 17.71
C SER A 1068 0.57 19.82 18.57
N ALA A 1069 -0.39 20.73 18.79
CA ALA A 1069 -1.67 20.40 19.41
C ALA A 1069 -2.64 19.64 18.47
N GLU A 1070 -2.37 19.65 17.16
CA GLU A 1070 -3.23 19.08 16.13
C GLU A 1070 -2.65 17.75 15.61
N ALA A 1071 -3.54 16.87 15.16
CA ALA A 1071 -3.22 15.62 14.48
C ALA A 1071 -3.92 15.55 13.12
N ALA A 1072 -3.36 14.79 12.19
CA ALA A 1072 -4.05 14.37 10.98
C ALA A 1072 -4.70 13.01 11.22
N LEU A 1073 -6.01 12.94 10.99
CA LEU A 1073 -6.76 11.71 10.85
C LEU A 1073 -6.98 11.44 9.36
N ILE A 1074 -6.45 10.34 8.86
CA ILE A 1074 -6.58 9.92 7.47
C ILE A 1074 -7.45 8.66 7.43
N LEU A 1075 -8.56 8.73 6.71
CA LEU A 1075 -9.54 7.66 6.60
C LEU A 1075 -9.64 7.21 5.15
N HIS A 1076 -9.73 5.90 4.94
CA HIS A 1076 -10.06 5.31 3.65
C HIS A 1076 -11.33 4.48 3.81
N ARG A 1077 -12.35 4.78 3.01
CA ARG A 1077 -13.50 3.91 2.87
C ARG A 1077 -13.27 2.92 1.71
N LYS A 1078 -13.14 1.63 2.02
CA LYS A 1078 -12.85 0.57 1.06
C LYS A 1078 -14.05 0.30 0.16
N GLY A 1079 -13.81 0.20 -1.15
CA GLY A 1079 -14.77 -0.42 -2.08
C GLY A 1079 -14.65 -1.94 -2.04
N PHE A 1080 -15.77 -2.66 -2.05
CA PHE A 1080 -15.79 -4.11 -1.92
C PHE A 1080 -16.90 -4.79 -2.73
N ASP A 1081 -16.64 -6.04 -3.13
CA ASP A 1081 -17.56 -6.89 -3.89
C ASP A 1081 -18.46 -7.73 -2.97
N CYS A 1082 -19.77 -7.44 -2.98
CA CYS A 1082 -20.78 -8.17 -2.20
C CYS A 1082 -21.19 -9.52 -2.82
N SER A 1083 -20.74 -9.85 -4.04
CA SER A 1083 -21.11 -11.12 -4.67
C SER A 1083 -20.40 -12.31 -4.03
N LEU A 1084 -19.41 -12.09 -3.17
CA LEU A 1084 -18.65 -13.13 -2.47
C LEU A 1084 -19.22 -13.39 -1.09
N GLU A 1085 -19.34 -14.66 -0.73
CA GLU A 1085 -19.81 -15.05 0.59
C GLU A 1085 -18.79 -14.68 1.68
N ALA A 1086 -19.20 -13.86 2.64
CA ALA A 1086 -18.47 -13.63 3.88
C ALA A 1086 -19.36 -14.07 5.06
N LYS A 1087 -18.95 -15.11 5.77
CA LYS A 1087 -19.63 -15.63 6.97
C LYS A 1087 -18.60 -15.82 8.09
N ASN A 1088 -19.02 -15.65 9.35
CA ASN A 1088 -18.23 -15.98 10.54
C ASN A 1088 -16.88 -15.24 10.63
N LEU A 1089 -16.89 -13.91 10.50
CA LEU A 1089 -15.67 -13.08 10.60
C LEU A 1089 -15.03 -13.11 12.00
N GLY A 1090 -15.73 -13.63 13.02
CA GLY A 1090 -15.23 -13.73 14.40
C GLY A 1090 -15.43 -12.45 15.23
N PHE A 1091 -16.00 -11.42 14.62
CA PHE A 1091 -16.41 -10.16 15.24
C PHE A 1091 -17.66 -9.61 14.54
N ASN A 1092 -18.34 -8.66 15.20
CA ASN A 1092 -19.51 -8.01 14.64
C ASN A 1092 -19.09 -6.99 13.60
N CYS A 1093 -19.64 -7.14 12.40
CA CYS A 1093 -19.24 -6.34 11.26
C CYS A 1093 -20.45 -5.70 10.62
N THR A 1094 -20.47 -4.37 10.56
CA THR A 1094 -21.56 -3.59 9.95
C THR A 1094 -21.01 -2.53 9.03
N THR A 1095 -21.79 -2.21 8.00
CA THR A 1095 -21.54 -1.06 7.10
C THR A 1095 -22.55 0.03 7.40
N SER A 1096 -22.18 1.29 7.15
CA SER A 1096 -22.92 2.45 7.63
C SER A 1096 -23.36 3.42 6.52
N GLN A 1097 -23.40 2.97 5.26
CA GLN A 1097 -23.68 3.85 4.12
C GLN A 1097 -22.71 5.04 4.04
N GLY A 1098 -21.47 4.82 4.48
CA GLY A 1098 -20.43 5.83 4.50
C GLY A 1098 -20.50 6.80 5.65
N LYS A 1099 -21.42 6.66 6.62
CA LYS A 1099 -21.51 7.54 7.79
C LYS A 1099 -20.56 7.10 8.91
N LEU A 1100 -19.80 8.03 9.48
CA LEU A 1100 -18.97 7.78 10.66
C LEU A 1100 -19.08 8.94 11.64
N VAL A 1101 -19.38 8.64 12.91
CA VAL A 1101 -19.46 9.65 13.99
C VAL A 1101 -18.08 9.80 14.62
N LEU A 1102 -17.40 10.93 14.38
CA LEU A 1102 -16.05 11.16 14.93
C LEU A 1102 -16.05 11.77 16.34
N GLY A 1103 -17.10 12.51 16.70
CA GLY A 1103 -17.12 13.34 17.92
C GLY A 1103 -16.94 12.55 19.21
N SER A 1104 -17.45 11.33 19.25
CA SER A 1104 -17.36 10.40 20.38
C SER A 1104 -16.44 9.21 20.12
N LEU A 1105 -15.77 9.12 18.97
CA LEU A 1105 -15.10 7.89 18.51
C LEU A 1105 -14.01 7.41 19.49
N PHE A 1106 -13.19 8.33 20.00
CA PHE A 1106 -12.10 8.01 20.90
C PHE A 1106 -12.55 8.04 22.37
N GLN A 1107 -12.47 6.89 23.04
CA GLN A 1107 -12.90 6.76 24.43
C GLN A 1107 -12.06 7.63 25.35
N GLY A 1108 -12.72 8.53 26.09
CA GLY A 1108 -12.04 9.40 27.04
C GLY A 1108 -11.19 10.50 26.39
N LEU A 1109 -11.51 10.91 25.17
CA LEU A 1109 -10.99 12.12 24.52
C LEU A 1109 -12.15 12.83 23.82
N GLU A 1110 -12.20 14.15 23.87
CA GLU A 1110 -13.20 14.95 23.15
C GLU A 1110 -12.61 15.56 21.87
N LEU A 1111 -13.39 15.55 20.80
CA LEU A 1111 -13.00 16.18 19.53
C LEU A 1111 -13.27 17.68 19.58
N SER A 1112 -12.26 18.46 19.93
CA SER A 1112 -12.37 19.92 20.08
C SER A 1112 -12.39 20.69 18.76
N SER A 1113 -11.78 20.15 17.70
CA SER A 1113 -11.84 20.72 16.35
C SER A 1113 -11.76 19.64 15.28
N LEU A 1114 -12.44 19.88 14.15
CA LEU A 1114 -12.45 19.03 12.97
C LEU A 1114 -12.46 19.91 11.72
N GLN A 1115 -11.40 19.85 10.91
CA GLN A 1115 -11.31 20.56 9.63
C GLN A 1115 -10.97 19.57 8.52
N PRO A 1116 -11.87 19.33 7.55
CA PRO A 1116 -11.54 18.58 6.35
C PRO A 1116 -10.44 19.31 5.56
N THR A 1117 -9.50 18.56 4.99
CA THR A 1117 -8.39 19.11 4.20
C THR A 1117 -8.14 18.29 2.93
N SER A 1118 -7.33 18.81 2.03
CA SER A 1118 -6.69 17.99 0.99
C SER A 1118 -5.93 16.83 1.64
N LEU A 1119 -5.63 15.80 0.85
CA LEU A 1119 -4.95 14.59 1.31
C LEU A 1119 -3.68 14.89 2.11
N THR A 1120 -2.96 15.94 1.72
CA THR A 1120 -1.68 16.36 2.31
C THR A 1120 -1.76 17.55 3.27
N LEU A 1121 -2.96 17.92 3.71
CA LEU A 1121 -3.24 18.96 4.72
C LEU A 1121 -2.91 20.41 4.32
N MET A 1122 -2.37 20.65 3.11
CA MET A 1122 -2.00 21.99 2.64
C MET A 1122 -3.21 22.90 2.36
N TYR A 1123 -4.38 22.32 2.08
CA TYR A 1123 -5.58 23.09 1.74
C TYR A 1123 -6.76 22.70 2.64
N PRO A 1124 -7.39 23.63 3.37
CA PRO A 1124 -8.67 23.36 4.02
C PRO A 1124 -9.76 23.17 2.95
N LEU A 1125 -10.59 22.14 3.12
CA LEU A 1125 -11.74 21.87 2.25
C LEU A 1125 -13.03 22.31 2.95
N GLY A 1126 -13.70 23.31 2.39
CA GLY A 1126 -14.92 23.87 2.95
C GLY A 1126 -14.75 24.49 4.34
N THR A 1127 -15.86 24.91 4.94
CA THR A 1127 -15.91 25.37 6.34
C THR A 1127 -15.92 24.18 7.30
N ALA A 1128 -15.37 24.35 8.50
CA ALA A 1128 -15.47 23.34 9.56
C ALA A 1128 -16.94 22.89 9.72
N PRO A 1129 -17.22 21.58 9.69
CA PRO A 1129 -18.59 21.08 9.71
C PRO A 1129 -19.24 21.36 11.08
N ASN A 1130 -20.52 21.74 11.06
CA ASN A 1130 -21.33 21.91 12.28
C ASN A 1130 -21.63 20.56 12.98
N SER A 1131 -21.42 19.44 12.28
CA SER A 1131 -21.61 18.09 12.79
C SER A 1131 -20.27 17.33 12.77
N THR A 1132 -20.04 16.52 13.80
CA THR A 1132 -18.89 15.62 13.87
C THR A 1132 -19.12 14.31 13.11
N THR A 1133 -20.28 14.14 12.48
CA THR A 1133 -20.58 12.99 11.63
C THR A 1133 -20.12 13.26 10.21
N ILE A 1134 -19.20 12.44 9.71
CA ILE A 1134 -18.68 12.54 8.35
C ILE A 1134 -19.35 11.53 7.43
N ARG A 1135 -19.32 11.81 6.13
CA ARG A 1135 -19.75 10.88 5.08
C ARG A 1135 -18.64 10.70 4.05
N LEU A 1136 -18.29 9.45 3.73
CA LEU A 1136 -17.33 9.10 2.68
C LEU A 1136 -17.96 8.15 1.66
N ASP A 1137 -17.61 8.32 0.39
CA ASP A 1137 -18.00 7.40 -0.69
C ASP A 1137 -16.99 6.24 -0.80
N PRO A 1138 -17.38 5.08 -1.35
CA PRO A 1138 -16.47 3.95 -1.52
C PRO A 1138 -15.25 4.32 -2.37
N MET A 1139 -14.08 3.77 -2.01
CA MET A 1139 -12.75 4.09 -2.55
C MET A 1139 -12.19 5.47 -2.21
N GLU A 1140 -12.93 6.32 -1.48
CA GLU A 1140 -12.43 7.64 -1.11
C GLU A 1140 -11.49 7.62 0.09
N ILE A 1141 -10.42 8.43 -0.02
CA ILE A 1141 -9.51 8.78 1.06
C ILE A 1141 -9.74 10.23 1.45
N ALA A 1142 -10.04 10.46 2.73
CA ALA A 1142 -10.24 11.79 3.29
C ALA A 1142 -9.28 12.04 4.44
N THR A 1143 -8.78 13.27 4.50
CA THR A 1143 -7.87 13.73 5.55
C THR A 1143 -8.53 14.86 6.34
N PHE A 1144 -8.39 14.79 7.66
CA PHE A 1144 -8.93 15.76 8.59
C PHE A 1144 -7.82 16.25 9.52
N ARG A 1145 -7.75 17.56 9.72
CA ARG A 1145 -6.99 18.16 10.82
C ARG A 1145 -7.89 18.18 12.05
N ILE A 1146 -7.44 17.53 13.12
CA ILE A 1146 -8.21 17.36 14.36
C ILE A 1146 -7.42 17.78 15.60
N ARG A 1147 -8.13 18.12 16.67
CA ARG A 1147 -7.56 18.30 18.01
C ARG A 1147 -8.34 17.48 19.02
N LEU A 1148 -7.63 16.58 19.69
CA LEU A 1148 -8.15 15.73 20.77
C LEU A 1148 -7.82 16.37 22.12
N GLY A 1149 -8.81 16.52 23.00
CA GLY A 1149 -8.70 17.23 24.29
C GLY A 1149 -9.35 16.49 25.43
#